data_AF-A0A5C5GBJ8-F1
#
_entry.id   AF-A0A5C5GBJ8-F1
#
_cell.length_a   1.000
_cell.length_b   1.000
_cell.length_c   1.000
_cell.angle_alpha   90.00
_cell.angle_beta   90.00
_cell.angle_gamma   90.00
#
_symmetry.space_group_name_H-M   'P 1'
#
loop_
_entity.id
_entity.type
_entity.pdbx_description
1 polymer ?
#
loop_
_entity_poly.entity_id
_entity_poly.type
_entity_poly.pdbx_seq_one_letter_code
_entity_poly.pdbx_strand_id
1 'polypeptide(L)'
;MELQHGILREAEPGTQKIILAFSFRYDAHLIPPFLENLGPSVHEWVALDDRVANEHLTDERIRRSRLLAACRDRGADWILAADPDERFEDRLKSHITRLARPEKDVIWSFHLREMYSPTAWRSDGLWGRKQRPSLYPITPDAEVSTTTLHGHWFSYDTPKPARRSGLAFYHLRMIDPERRRLRRALYATADPDRVFQEIGYDYLDDERTLTLEEIAPENAYTPLHEEDGGLWAPSPEALGTPTRDRNWNRFAMARRYNQPGDAAVRSLLADDILAEGDAEGDPDARRIAAAQKARAGDLTAAIEMLEQAGESAAKRFWLSRLRARMGARSEALADAQRALELAPSSDTLRKQVVRLSTGPTDFADDRALWRQWISGAATIREGSRVRTDAPITAVVIGYRAPPDLATAVRSLVTQDEPAEIVVVNSGGGSPDRVLGELVDQVRLIAVEERLFVGAARNIGIDASTAPVVAFLASDCAAEPGWVSGRLVRHATAPATGSAVIAHDPHNPASLVGSVWMHWRRWPNTEDEAHEPYGLSYDRWLFGSLGYFSSHLRVAEDTAFNRRVHQRFDIDWSPEIVTTHRYARSLPGIAWDIFKRGRRRAADEFASIQATGKERWPELKRRRRIRHMNSRRQSFRMAGVGRLKQMVVRQMIRVVSWADVAGLLSAARKTRTAGQLAAQAEQIVDRDPAGALRHVSEARRLCPQVPRFRLQETRTLARQVPPCPTETLVEAYQVAAGLVPNDPTAAIELYQHLLDRSEAATALSVAERNWQMAPHLSAHAIGAARAAMTIGSWDIARLYVELALMTSPWNPEGHSLAARLHERSGDLTAMKLRREAALGLAIKAEA
;
A
#
# COMPACT_ATOMS: atom_id res chain seq x y z
N MET A 1 26.96 23.12 -29.27
CA MET A 1 25.68 22.42 -29.41
C MET A 1 24.93 22.97 -30.61
N GLU A 2 24.56 22.13 -31.57
CA GLU A 2 23.92 22.52 -32.84
C GLU A 2 22.55 21.85 -32.97
N LEU A 3 21.52 22.59 -33.40
CA LEU A 3 20.18 22.04 -33.63
C LEU A 3 20.07 21.49 -35.05
N GLN A 4 19.54 20.28 -35.16
CA GLN A 4 19.27 19.59 -36.42
C GLN A 4 17.79 19.19 -36.46
N HIS A 5 17.21 19.10 -37.65
CA HIS A 5 15.82 18.68 -37.81
C HIS A 5 15.59 17.98 -39.15
N GLY A 6 14.56 17.16 -39.24
CA GLY A 6 14.15 16.52 -40.48
C GLY A 6 12.67 16.19 -40.52
N ILE A 7 12.11 16.15 -41.73
CA ILE A 7 10.71 15.75 -41.98
C ILE A 7 10.71 14.29 -42.39
N LEU A 8 9.84 13.49 -41.78
CA LEU A 8 9.68 12.06 -42.05
C LEU A 8 8.40 11.77 -42.83
N ARG A 9 7.33 12.48 -42.50
CA ARG A 9 6.05 12.45 -43.23
C ARG A 9 5.24 13.72 -42.97
N GLU A 10 4.37 14.07 -43.90
CA GLU A 10 3.44 15.19 -43.72
C GLU A 10 2.32 14.83 -42.74
N ALA A 11 1.86 15.82 -41.97
CA ALA A 11 0.69 15.67 -41.11
C ALA A 11 -0.58 15.82 -41.95
N GLU A 12 -1.48 14.84 -41.88
CA GLU A 12 -2.79 14.96 -42.55
C GLU A 12 -3.61 16.10 -41.93
N PRO A 13 -4.37 16.86 -42.72
CA PRO A 13 -5.23 17.92 -42.21
C PRO A 13 -6.16 17.44 -41.08
N GLY A 14 -6.11 18.10 -39.93
CA GLY A 14 -6.92 17.75 -38.76
C GLY A 14 -6.32 16.66 -37.85
N THR A 15 -5.13 16.15 -38.15
CA THR A 15 -4.35 15.30 -37.24
C THR A 15 -3.41 16.13 -36.37
N GLN A 16 -3.03 15.57 -35.21
CA GLN A 16 -2.12 16.23 -34.28
C GLN A 16 -0.67 16.00 -34.69
N LYS A 17 0.11 17.07 -34.80
CA LYS A 17 1.52 17.03 -35.19
C LYS A 17 2.39 16.57 -34.01
N ILE A 18 2.87 15.34 -34.12
CA ILE A 18 3.82 14.73 -33.18
C ILE A 18 5.25 14.91 -33.71
N ILE A 19 6.13 15.52 -32.92
CA ILE A 19 7.57 15.67 -33.20
C ILE A 19 8.38 14.80 -32.24
N LEU A 20 9.36 14.06 -32.77
CA LEU A 20 10.37 13.35 -31.99
C LEU A 20 11.47 14.33 -31.54
N ALA A 21 11.74 14.40 -30.24
CA ALA A 21 12.80 15.26 -29.70
C ALA A 21 13.85 14.43 -28.97
N PHE A 22 15.12 14.63 -29.31
CA PHE A 22 16.24 13.91 -28.71
C PHE A 22 17.54 14.73 -28.73
N SER A 23 18.54 14.30 -27.98
CA SER A 23 19.89 14.83 -28.05
C SER A 23 20.87 13.68 -28.14
N PHE A 24 22.03 13.88 -28.75
CA PHE A 24 23.00 12.80 -28.93
C PHE A 24 24.42 13.31 -28.76
N ARG A 25 25.32 12.39 -28.41
CA ARG A 25 26.75 12.66 -28.28
C ARG A 25 27.58 11.43 -28.62
N TYR A 26 27.60 10.46 -27.71
CA TYR A 26 28.41 9.24 -27.82
C TYR A 26 27.70 8.14 -28.62
N ASP A 27 26.45 8.38 -28.97
CA ASP A 27 25.44 7.47 -29.53
C ASP A 27 24.92 7.93 -30.90
N ALA A 28 25.63 8.87 -31.55
CA ALA A 28 25.23 9.46 -32.84
C ALA A 28 25.03 8.40 -33.96
N HIS A 29 25.81 7.31 -33.92
CA HIS A 29 25.72 6.21 -34.88
C HIS A 29 24.43 5.39 -34.74
N LEU A 30 23.70 5.51 -33.63
CA LEU A 30 22.42 4.83 -33.40
C LEU A 30 21.22 5.58 -33.98
N ILE A 31 21.41 6.82 -34.45
CA ILE A 31 20.32 7.66 -34.97
C ILE A 31 19.62 7.04 -36.19
N PRO A 32 20.32 6.48 -37.20
CA PRO A 32 19.62 5.88 -38.35
C PRO A 32 18.64 4.75 -37.97
N PRO A 33 19.04 3.68 -37.25
CA PRO A 33 18.09 2.64 -36.83
C PRO A 33 17.05 3.15 -35.82
N PHE A 34 17.38 4.16 -35.01
CA PHE A 34 16.42 4.83 -34.13
C PHE A 34 15.30 5.55 -34.91
N LEU A 35 15.65 6.28 -35.96
CA LEU A 35 14.68 6.95 -36.84
C LEU A 35 13.88 5.96 -37.69
N GLU A 36 14.46 4.82 -38.07
CA GLU A 36 13.72 3.73 -38.72
C GLU A 36 12.60 3.18 -37.81
N ASN A 37 12.90 2.97 -36.52
CA ASN A 37 11.94 2.48 -35.53
C ASN A 37 10.81 3.48 -35.24
N LEU A 38 11.14 4.75 -35.01
CA LEU A 38 10.17 5.76 -34.59
C LEU A 38 9.52 6.53 -35.74
N GLY A 39 10.13 6.55 -36.92
CA GLY A 39 9.66 7.28 -38.09
C GLY A 39 8.19 7.03 -38.45
N PRO A 40 7.70 5.77 -38.43
CA PRO A 40 6.29 5.47 -38.66
C PRO A 40 5.31 6.06 -37.63
N SER A 41 5.80 6.53 -36.48
CA SER A 41 4.99 7.04 -35.36
C SER A 41 4.98 8.56 -35.24
N VAL A 42 5.89 9.28 -35.89
CA VAL A 42 6.06 10.74 -35.77
C VAL A 42 6.02 11.43 -37.14
N HIS A 43 5.95 12.76 -37.18
CA HIS A 43 5.92 13.52 -38.45
C HIS A 43 7.28 14.13 -38.77
N GLU A 44 7.95 14.65 -37.75
CA GLU A 44 9.25 15.30 -37.84
C GLU A 44 10.10 14.90 -36.65
N TRP A 45 11.39 15.18 -36.74
CA TRP A 45 12.31 15.08 -35.62
C TRP A 45 13.11 16.37 -35.45
N VAL A 46 13.47 16.64 -34.20
CA VAL A 46 14.39 17.71 -33.79
C VAL A 46 15.44 17.08 -32.88
N ALA A 47 16.70 17.29 -33.22
CA ALA A 47 17.84 16.76 -32.50
C ALA A 47 18.80 17.87 -32.06
N LEU A 48 19.45 17.68 -30.93
CA LEU A 48 20.52 18.56 -30.46
C LEU A 48 21.85 17.79 -30.43
N ASP A 49 22.79 18.21 -31.27
CA ASP A 49 24.15 17.66 -31.34
C ASP A 49 25.01 18.25 -30.22
N ASP A 50 25.41 17.41 -29.27
CA ASP A 50 26.18 17.77 -28.09
C ASP A 50 27.65 17.30 -28.14
N ARG A 51 28.15 16.89 -29.32
CA ARG A 51 29.52 16.34 -29.46
C ARG A 51 30.63 17.32 -29.14
N VAL A 52 30.37 18.62 -29.25
CA VAL A 52 31.35 19.69 -29.00
C VAL A 52 31.38 20.20 -27.55
N ALA A 53 30.60 19.60 -26.64
CA ALA A 53 30.62 20.01 -25.23
C ALA A 53 31.92 19.59 -24.53
N ASN A 54 32.42 20.45 -23.64
CA ASN A 54 33.64 20.19 -22.86
C ASN A 54 33.38 19.34 -21.60
N GLU A 55 32.18 19.44 -21.02
CA GLU A 55 31.76 18.66 -19.85
C GLU A 55 31.46 17.20 -20.25
N HIS A 56 31.55 16.23 -19.34
CA HIS A 56 31.19 14.84 -19.63
C HIS A 56 29.68 14.61 -19.73
N LEU A 57 28.89 15.42 -19.01
CA LEU A 57 27.44 15.41 -19.00
C LEU A 57 26.93 16.86 -18.99
N THR A 58 26.31 17.29 -20.08
CA THR A 58 25.74 18.64 -20.18
C THR A 58 24.35 18.70 -19.55
N ASP A 59 24.09 19.81 -18.84
CA ASP A 59 22.83 20.10 -18.15
C ASP A 59 21.61 19.77 -19.01
N GLU A 60 20.76 18.85 -18.51
CA GLU A 60 19.57 18.37 -19.21
C GLU A 60 18.60 19.52 -19.52
N ARG A 61 18.57 20.57 -18.70
CA ARG A 61 17.66 21.72 -18.83
C ARG A 61 18.00 22.56 -20.03
N ILE A 62 19.29 22.76 -20.30
CA ILE A 62 19.77 23.51 -21.48
C ILE A 62 19.37 22.75 -22.74
N ARG A 63 19.58 21.43 -22.75
CA ARG A 63 19.23 20.57 -23.89
C ARG A 63 17.73 20.57 -24.16
N ARG A 64 16.93 20.27 -23.15
CA ARG A 64 15.47 20.21 -23.24
C ARG A 64 14.84 21.56 -23.59
N SER A 65 15.38 22.68 -23.10
CA SER A 65 14.85 24.01 -23.40
C SER A 65 14.98 24.35 -24.88
N ARG A 66 16.13 24.04 -25.48
CA ARG A 66 16.36 24.23 -26.91
C ARG A 66 15.47 23.32 -27.76
N LEU A 67 15.32 22.06 -27.36
CA LEU A 67 14.43 21.10 -28.04
C LEU A 67 12.97 21.54 -27.98
N LEU A 68 12.48 21.99 -26.81
CA LEU A 68 11.12 22.47 -26.63
C LEU A 68 10.83 23.70 -27.49
N ALA A 69 11.72 24.69 -27.48
CA ALA A 69 11.59 25.88 -28.32
C ALA A 69 11.52 25.53 -29.81
N ALA A 70 12.46 24.69 -30.28
CA ALA A 70 12.47 24.24 -31.67
C ALA A 70 11.22 23.43 -32.06
N CYS A 71 10.68 22.60 -31.16
CA CYS A 71 9.42 21.88 -31.42
C CYS A 71 8.22 22.84 -31.51
N ARG A 72 8.19 23.89 -30.67
CA ARG A 72 7.15 24.93 -30.70
C ARG A 72 7.18 25.74 -31.99
N ASP A 73 8.37 26.17 -32.41
CA ASP A 73 8.56 26.94 -33.65
C ASP A 73 8.11 26.14 -34.88
N ARG A 74 8.19 24.82 -34.80
CA ARG A 74 7.74 23.89 -35.84
C ARG A 74 6.29 23.46 -35.70
N GLY A 75 5.54 24.03 -34.76
CA GLY A 75 4.11 23.80 -34.58
C GLY A 75 3.75 22.39 -34.08
N ALA A 76 4.58 21.78 -33.23
CA ALA A 76 4.26 20.51 -32.62
C ALA A 76 3.06 20.64 -31.65
N ASP A 77 2.09 19.73 -31.77
CA ASP A 77 1.05 19.53 -30.77
C ASP A 77 1.53 18.59 -29.64
N TRP A 78 2.43 17.66 -29.99
CA TRP A 78 2.96 16.64 -29.07
C TRP A 78 4.45 16.42 -29.29
N ILE A 79 5.18 16.15 -28.20
CA ILE A 79 6.58 15.72 -28.22
C ILE A 79 6.66 14.26 -27.79
N LEU A 80 7.29 13.42 -28.62
CA LEU A 80 7.82 12.13 -28.21
C LEU A 80 9.29 12.32 -27.83
N ALA A 81 9.60 12.20 -26.54
CA ALA A 81 10.94 12.29 -25.97
C ALA A 81 11.55 10.88 -25.86
N ALA A 82 12.67 10.67 -26.53
CA ALA A 82 13.40 9.41 -26.57
C ALA A 82 14.90 9.67 -26.81
N ASP A 83 15.74 8.69 -26.49
CA ASP A 83 17.18 8.75 -26.66
C ASP A 83 17.64 7.81 -27.80
N PRO A 84 18.74 8.10 -28.52
CA PRO A 84 19.19 7.29 -29.67
C PRO A 84 19.45 5.81 -29.36
N ASP A 85 19.78 5.48 -28.12
CA ASP A 85 19.99 4.13 -27.62
C ASP A 85 18.70 3.42 -27.19
N GLU A 86 17.53 3.93 -27.61
CA GLU A 86 16.23 3.35 -27.26
C GLU A 86 15.44 2.88 -28.46
N ARG A 87 14.62 1.84 -28.28
CA ARG A 87 13.71 1.32 -29.31
C ARG A 87 12.33 1.13 -28.75
N PHE A 88 11.30 1.59 -29.45
CA PHE A 88 9.91 1.42 -29.04
C PHE A 88 9.29 0.22 -29.75
N GLU A 89 8.30 -0.40 -29.10
CA GLU A 89 7.53 -1.48 -29.71
C GLU A 89 6.94 -1.05 -31.07
N ASP A 90 6.99 -1.92 -32.08
CA ASP A 90 6.54 -1.64 -33.44
C ASP A 90 5.06 -1.24 -33.51
N ARG A 91 4.26 -1.71 -32.55
CA ARG A 91 2.84 -1.37 -32.43
C ARG A 91 2.58 0.07 -32.02
N LEU A 92 3.59 0.84 -31.60
CA LEU A 92 3.46 2.28 -31.31
C LEU A 92 2.81 3.03 -32.47
N LYS A 93 3.21 2.72 -33.72
CA LYS A 93 2.69 3.38 -34.93
C LYS A 93 1.16 3.30 -35.04
N SER A 94 0.57 2.20 -34.59
CA SER A 94 -0.88 1.98 -34.61
C SER A 94 -1.62 2.63 -33.43
N HIS A 95 -0.90 2.97 -32.37
CA HIS A 95 -1.46 3.51 -31.13
C HIS A 95 -1.27 5.01 -30.98
N ILE A 96 -0.23 5.59 -31.58
CA ILE A 96 0.21 6.96 -31.32
C ILE A 96 -0.91 7.99 -31.58
N THR A 97 -1.65 7.87 -32.68
CA THR A 97 -2.78 8.76 -33.02
C THR A 97 -3.91 8.71 -31.99
N ARG A 98 -4.13 7.54 -31.37
CA ARG A 98 -5.10 7.40 -30.27
C ARG A 98 -4.59 8.01 -28.97
N LEU A 99 -3.28 7.94 -28.72
CA LEU A 99 -2.66 8.51 -27.53
C LEU A 99 -2.65 10.04 -27.60
N ALA A 100 -2.26 10.60 -28.75
CA ALA A 100 -2.11 12.03 -29.03
C ALA A 100 -3.39 12.69 -29.58
N ARG A 101 -4.57 12.38 -29.00
CA ARG A 101 -5.82 13.03 -29.42
C ARG A 101 -5.98 14.42 -28.77
N PRO A 102 -6.62 15.39 -29.44
CA PRO A 102 -6.78 16.74 -28.89
C PRO A 102 -7.50 16.79 -27.53
N GLU A 103 -8.46 15.90 -27.28
CA GLU A 103 -9.23 15.92 -26.02
C GLU A 103 -8.45 15.33 -24.82
N LYS A 104 -7.24 14.81 -25.07
CA LYS A 104 -6.44 14.12 -24.06
C LYS A 104 -5.31 15.01 -23.56
N ASP A 105 -5.63 15.79 -22.54
CA ASP A 105 -4.64 16.57 -21.81
C ASP A 105 -3.93 15.70 -20.75
N VAL A 106 -3.05 14.79 -21.19
CA VAL A 106 -2.40 13.76 -20.36
C VAL A 106 -0.93 13.59 -20.74
N ILE A 107 -0.10 13.22 -19.78
CA ILE A 107 1.28 12.76 -20.04
C ILE A 107 1.25 11.23 -20.15
N TRP A 108 1.89 10.65 -21.18
CA TRP A 108 1.92 9.21 -21.37
C TRP A 108 3.27 8.60 -20.95
N SER A 109 3.19 7.64 -20.04
CA SER A 109 4.32 6.83 -19.55
C SER A 109 4.35 5.45 -20.20
N PHE A 110 5.56 5.04 -20.54
CA PHE A 110 5.89 3.76 -21.16
C PHE A 110 6.65 2.89 -20.16
N HIS A 111 6.58 1.57 -20.32
CA HIS A 111 7.46 0.65 -19.61
C HIS A 111 8.89 0.81 -20.15
N LEU A 112 9.84 1.04 -19.24
CA LEU A 112 11.26 1.06 -19.58
C LEU A 112 11.80 -0.36 -19.36
N ARG A 113 12.30 -0.99 -20.42
CA ARG A 113 12.87 -2.33 -20.43
C ARG A 113 14.37 -2.22 -20.67
N GLU A 114 15.14 -2.54 -19.64
CA GLU A 114 16.60 -2.39 -19.67
C GLU A 114 17.15 -3.70 -20.24
N MET A 115 17.72 -3.62 -21.45
CA MET A 115 18.08 -4.78 -22.26
C MET A 115 19.40 -5.39 -21.78
N TYR A 116 19.51 -6.72 -21.83
CA TYR A 116 20.75 -7.47 -21.53
C TYR A 116 21.17 -8.36 -22.71
N SER A 117 20.30 -8.51 -23.71
CA SER A 117 20.60 -8.95 -25.06
C SER A 117 19.73 -8.16 -26.04
N PRO A 118 19.85 -8.33 -27.37
CA PRO A 118 18.92 -7.69 -28.31
C PRO A 118 17.45 -8.14 -28.14
N THR A 119 17.19 -9.28 -27.50
CA THR A 119 15.83 -9.85 -27.36
C THR A 119 15.38 -10.05 -25.92
N ALA A 120 16.28 -9.92 -24.94
CA ALA A 120 15.99 -10.17 -23.53
C ALA A 120 16.29 -8.96 -22.64
N TRP A 121 15.44 -8.75 -21.65
CA TRP A 121 15.49 -7.60 -20.74
C TRP A 121 15.42 -8.05 -19.28
N ARG A 122 15.92 -7.21 -18.37
CA ARG A 122 15.98 -7.53 -16.94
C ARG A 122 14.65 -7.28 -16.23
N SER A 123 14.03 -8.33 -15.69
CA SER A 123 12.68 -8.28 -15.12
C SER A 123 12.62 -8.30 -13.60
N ASP A 124 13.71 -8.60 -12.88
CA ASP A 124 13.69 -8.67 -11.42
C ASP A 124 13.47 -7.31 -10.73
N GLY A 125 12.77 -7.35 -9.61
CA GLY A 125 12.69 -6.22 -8.68
C GLY A 125 12.24 -4.89 -9.31
N LEU A 126 13.03 -3.83 -9.12
CA LEU A 126 12.69 -2.50 -9.65
C LEU A 126 12.75 -2.44 -11.18
N TRP A 127 13.55 -3.32 -11.81
CA TRP A 127 13.80 -3.32 -13.26
C TRP A 127 12.54 -3.70 -14.03
N GLY A 128 11.83 -4.74 -13.56
CA GLY A 128 10.49 -5.14 -14.02
C GLY A 128 9.44 -4.02 -14.03
N ARG A 129 9.62 -3.02 -13.17
CA ARG A 129 8.60 -2.01 -12.84
C ARG A 129 8.93 -0.61 -13.34
N LYS A 130 10.10 -0.40 -13.95
CA LYS A 130 10.50 0.92 -14.43
C LYS A 130 9.52 1.44 -15.46
N GLN A 131 9.16 2.71 -15.31
CA GLN A 131 8.34 3.46 -16.27
C GLN A 131 8.93 4.84 -16.46
N ARG A 132 8.89 5.34 -17.69
CA ARG A 132 9.31 6.71 -18.02
C ARG A 132 8.21 7.41 -18.81
N PRO A 133 7.81 8.64 -18.41
CA PRO A 133 7.01 9.50 -19.27
C PRO A 133 7.81 9.88 -20.52
N SER A 134 7.23 9.67 -21.70
CA SER A 134 7.92 9.90 -22.98
C SER A 134 7.06 10.61 -24.02
N LEU A 135 5.74 10.69 -23.86
CA LEU A 135 4.88 11.42 -24.79
C LEU A 135 4.12 12.52 -24.06
N TYR A 136 4.33 13.75 -24.50
CA TYR A 136 3.94 14.98 -23.80
C TYR A 136 3.13 15.90 -24.72
N PRO A 137 2.02 16.47 -24.25
CA PRO A 137 1.32 17.53 -24.99
C PRO A 137 2.14 18.82 -24.90
N ILE A 138 2.22 19.55 -26.01
CA ILE A 138 2.69 20.94 -26.01
C ILE A 138 1.49 21.84 -25.76
N THR A 139 1.48 22.47 -24.59
CA THR A 139 0.55 23.55 -24.27
C THR A 139 1.32 24.85 -24.03
N PRO A 140 0.66 26.02 -24.05
CA PRO A 140 1.33 27.30 -23.80
C PRO A 140 2.06 27.36 -22.45
N ASP A 141 1.56 26.65 -21.44
CA ASP A 141 2.12 26.53 -20.09
C ASP A 141 3.17 25.42 -19.92
N ALA A 142 3.57 24.74 -21.00
CA ALA A 142 4.61 23.71 -20.93
C ALA A 142 6.01 24.34 -20.75
N GLU A 143 6.73 23.97 -19.70
CA GLU A 143 8.10 24.44 -19.44
C GLU A 143 9.03 23.27 -19.16
N VAL A 144 10.33 23.49 -19.23
CA VAL A 144 11.31 22.45 -18.87
C VAL A 144 11.43 22.35 -17.35
N SER A 145 11.52 21.13 -16.84
CA SER A 145 11.71 20.90 -15.40
C SER A 145 12.97 21.61 -14.88
N THR A 146 12.88 22.12 -13.66
CA THR A 146 13.97 22.85 -12.99
C THR A 146 15.10 21.95 -12.48
N THR A 147 14.88 20.63 -12.43
CA THR A 147 15.87 19.65 -11.98
C THR A 147 16.98 19.43 -13.02
N THR A 148 18.22 19.59 -12.61
CA THR A 148 19.42 19.52 -13.48
C THR A 148 19.69 18.13 -14.06
N LEU A 149 19.38 17.06 -13.31
CA LEU A 149 19.61 15.67 -13.68
C LEU A 149 18.44 14.80 -13.22
N HIS A 150 18.04 13.80 -14.03
CA HIS A 150 16.94 12.87 -13.75
C HIS A 150 15.56 13.53 -13.55
N GLY A 151 15.43 14.81 -13.93
CA GLY A 151 14.15 15.52 -13.92
C GLY A 151 13.19 15.00 -14.99
N HIS A 152 11.90 15.29 -14.80
CA HIS A 152 10.94 15.16 -15.90
C HIS A 152 11.34 16.05 -17.08
N TRP A 153 10.95 15.68 -18.31
CA TRP A 153 11.23 16.55 -19.45
C TRP A 153 10.54 17.90 -19.33
N PHE A 154 9.24 17.89 -18.96
CA PHE A 154 8.43 19.10 -18.84
C PHE A 154 7.64 19.19 -17.52
N SER A 155 7.40 20.42 -17.07
CA SER A 155 6.46 20.85 -16.05
C SER A 155 5.34 21.70 -16.67
N TYR A 156 4.22 21.83 -15.95
CA TYR A 156 3.04 22.57 -16.41
C TYR A 156 2.45 23.36 -15.25
N ASP A 157 1.99 24.59 -15.51
CA ASP A 157 1.31 25.42 -14.51
C ASP A 157 0.09 24.70 -13.92
N THR A 158 -0.68 24.05 -14.80
CA THR A 158 -1.77 23.16 -14.39
C THR A 158 -1.27 21.70 -14.47
N PRO A 159 -1.10 21.00 -13.33
CA PRO A 159 -0.59 19.63 -13.34
C PRO A 159 -1.42 18.70 -14.23
N LYS A 160 -0.76 18.10 -15.22
CA LYS A 160 -1.40 17.16 -16.14
C LYS A 160 -1.35 15.74 -15.58
N PRO A 161 -2.43 14.95 -15.69
CA PRO A 161 -2.44 13.56 -15.24
C PRO A 161 -1.52 12.69 -16.08
N ALA A 162 -0.61 11.95 -15.43
CA ALA A 162 0.20 10.92 -16.06
C ALA A 162 -0.59 9.60 -16.20
N ARG A 163 -0.49 8.93 -17.34
CA ARG A 163 -1.17 7.66 -17.64
C ARG A 163 -0.23 6.66 -18.30
N ARG A 164 -0.44 5.37 -18.02
CA ARG A 164 0.27 4.28 -18.68
C ARG A 164 -0.23 4.12 -20.11
N SER A 165 0.67 4.10 -21.09
CA SER A 165 0.35 3.84 -22.50
C SER A 165 -0.04 2.39 -22.75
N GLY A 166 0.47 1.47 -21.92
CA GLY A 166 0.40 0.02 -22.13
C GLY A 166 1.49 -0.50 -23.09
N LEU A 167 2.44 0.35 -23.45
CA LEU A 167 3.55 0.05 -24.36
C LEU A 167 4.89 0.17 -23.64
N ALA A 168 5.90 -0.50 -24.17
CA ALA A 168 7.28 -0.43 -23.71
C ALA A 168 8.20 0.31 -24.70
N PHE A 169 9.37 0.69 -24.18
CA PHE A 169 10.57 0.91 -24.97
C PHE A 169 11.75 0.19 -24.30
N TYR A 170 12.75 -0.11 -25.11
CA TYR A 170 13.89 -0.97 -24.84
C TYR A 170 15.14 -0.12 -24.85
N HIS A 171 15.85 -0.06 -23.74
CA HIS A 171 17.06 0.75 -23.58
C HIS A 171 18.30 -0.14 -23.78
N LEU A 172 18.99 0.09 -24.89
CA LEU A 172 20.01 -0.78 -25.48
C LEU A 172 21.38 -0.66 -24.81
N ARG A 173 21.67 0.50 -24.21
CA ARG A 173 22.97 0.75 -23.56
C ARG A 173 23.26 -0.23 -22.43
N MET A 174 22.21 -0.84 -21.87
CA MET A 174 22.36 -1.84 -20.82
C MET A 174 22.78 -3.21 -21.33
N ILE A 175 22.86 -3.49 -22.64
CA ILE A 175 23.20 -4.82 -23.17
C ILE A 175 24.62 -5.22 -22.76
N ASP A 176 25.56 -4.29 -22.89
CA ASP A 176 26.98 -4.55 -22.66
C ASP A 176 27.39 -4.26 -21.19
N PRO A 177 28.09 -5.20 -20.51
CA PRO A 177 28.52 -5.03 -19.12
C PRO A 177 29.47 -3.84 -18.88
N GLU A 178 30.33 -3.50 -19.84
CA GLU A 178 31.21 -2.33 -19.73
C GLU A 178 30.42 -1.03 -19.84
N ARG A 179 29.43 -0.95 -20.74
CA ARG A 179 28.51 0.19 -20.82
C ARG A 179 27.73 0.39 -19.52
N ARG A 180 27.29 -0.69 -18.86
CA ARG A 180 26.63 -0.63 -17.53
C ARG A 180 27.55 -0.02 -16.47
N ARG A 181 28.80 -0.49 -16.38
CA ARG A 181 29.82 0.05 -15.46
C ARG A 181 30.14 1.53 -15.73
N LEU A 182 30.28 1.91 -17.00
CA LEU A 182 30.53 3.31 -17.37
C LEU A 182 29.33 4.22 -17.12
N ARG A 183 28.10 3.71 -17.29
CA ARG A 183 26.88 4.44 -16.94
C ARG A 183 26.81 4.71 -15.44
N ARG A 184 27.12 3.70 -14.61
CA ARG A 184 27.25 3.89 -13.15
C ARG A 184 28.31 4.94 -12.82
N ALA A 185 29.52 4.80 -13.37
CA ALA A 185 30.62 5.71 -13.11
C ALA A 185 30.27 7.15 -13.50
N LEU A 186 29.73 7.35 -14.71
CA LEU A 186 29.31 8.65 -15.22
C LEU A 186 28.34 9.36 -14.27
N TYR A 187 27.29 8.68 -13.83
CA TYR A 187 26.32 9.30 -12.92
C TYR A 187 26.87 9.48 -11.51
N ALA A 188 27.61 8.52 -10.98
CA ALA A 188 28.22 8.64 -9.65
C ALA A 188 29.26 9.78 -9.57
N THR A 189 29.94 10.09 -10.67
CA THR A 189 30.86 11.23 -10.77
C THR A 189 30.11 12.55 -10.98
N ALA A 190 29.04 12.56 -11.78
CA ALA A 190 28.22 13.76 -12.00
C ALA A 190 27.35 14.15 -10.79
N ASP A 191 27.04 13.18 -9.93
CA ASP A 191 26.22 13.33 -8.73
C ASP A 191 26.90 12.63 -7.53
N PRO A 192 28.03 13.19 -7.03
CA PRO A 192 28.85 12.56 -5.99
C PRO A 192 28.10 12.41 -4.65
N ASP A 193 27.18 13.33 -4.36
CA ASP A 193 26.35 13.35 -3.15
C ASP A 193 24.98 12.67 -3.32
N ARG A 194 24.70 12.13 -4.51
CA ARG A 194 23.46 11.41 -4.84
C ARG A 194 22.20 12.26 -4.70
N VAL A 195 22.28 13.57 -4.93
CA VAL A 195 21.19 14.53 -4.82
C VAL A 195 20.06 14.18 -5.77
N PHE A 196 20.38 13.66 -6.96
CA PHE A 196 19.39 13.41 -8.03
C PHE A 196 18.91 11.95 -8.08
N GLN A 197 19.58 11.04 -7.38
CA GLN A 197 19.21 9.64 -7.30
C GLN A 197 19.25 9.14 -5.85
N GLU A 198 18.07 9.11 -5.23
CA GLU A 198 17.92 8.74 -3.81
C GLU A 198 18.52 7.37 -3.47
N ILE A 199 18.22 6.37 -4.31
CA ILE A 199 18.69 4.99 -4.13
C ILE A 199 20.16 4.78 -4.51
N GLY A 200 20.85 5.83 -4.97
CA GLY A 200 22.24 5.75 -5.44
C GLY A 200 22.38 5.14 -6.84
N TYR A 201 23.60 4.85 -7.27
CA TYR A 201 23.91 4.34 -8.62
C TYR A 201 24.55 2.94 -8.64
N ASP A 202 24.93 2.38 -7.50
CA ASP A 202 25.59 1.07 -7.39
C ASP A 202 24.70 -0.07 -7.87
N TYR A 203 23.38 0.12 -7.86
CA TYR A 203 22.45 -0.87 -8.38
C TYR A 203 22.54 -1.06 -9.90
N LEU A 204 23.10 -0.09 -10.64
CA LEU A 204 23.08 -0.09 -12.12
C LEU A 204 23.89 -1.24 -12.74
N ASP A 205 24.94 -1.70 -12.06
CA ASP A 205 25.79 -2.81 -12.48
C ASP A 205 25.75 -4.01 -11.50
N ASP A 206 24.77 -4.04 -10.59
CA ASP A 206 24.55 -5.16 -9.69
C ASP A 206 23.72 -6.27 -10.36
N GLU A 207 24.37 -7.37 -10.69
CA GLU A 207 23.78 -8.51 -11.40
C GLU A 207 23.44 -9.70 -10.50
N ARG A 208 23.57 -9.58 -9.17
CA ARG A 208 23.40 -10.71 -8.23
C ARG A 208 22.00 -11.33 -8.26
N THR A 209 20.97 -10.57 -8.65
CA THR A 209 19.58 -11.04 -8.78
C THR A 209 19.06 -11.07 -10.21
N LEU A 210 19.96 -10.95 -11.19
CA LEU A 210 19.62 -10.81 -12.61
C LEU A 210 18.67 -11.92 -13.06
N THR A 211 17.45 -11.52 -13.42
CA THR A 211 16.48 -12.39 -14.11
C THR A 211 16.14 -11.78 -15.45
N LEU A 212 16.21 -12.58 -16.51
CA LEU A 212 15.94 -12.14 -17.88
C LEU A 212 14.63 -12.71 -18.40
N GLU A 213 13.87 -11.86 -19.10
CA GLU A 213 12.68 -12.24 -19.87
C GLU A 213 12.89 -11.91 -21.33
N GLU A 214 12.47 -12.83 -22.22
CA GLU A 214 12.45 -12.59 -23.66
C GLU A 214 11.31 -11.64 -24.05
N ILE A 215 11.55 -10.81 -25.06
CA ILE A 215 10.51 -9.97 -25.66
C ILE A 215 9.51 -10.87 -26.38
N ALA A 216 8.25 -10.82 -25.93
CA ALA A 216 7.18 -11.50 -26.64
C ALA A 216 7.00 -10.93 -28.06
N PRO A 217 6.69 -11.76 -29.08
CA PRO A 217 6.62 -11.32 -30.48
C PRO A 217 5.69 -10.12 -30.73
N GLU A 218 4.58 -10.02 -30.01
CA GLU A 218 3.63 -8.90 -30.09
C GLU A 218 4.15 -7.57 -29.53
N ASN A 219 5.27 -7.61 -28.81
CA ASN A 219 5.99 -6.46 -28.25
C ASN A 219 7.35 -6.23 -28.96
N ALA A 220 7.63 -6.90 -30.07
CA ALA A 220 8.90 -6.72 -30.77
C ALA A 220 9.15 -5.26 -31.23
N TYR A 221 10.41 -4.94 -31.46
CA TYR A 221 10.87 -3.69 -32.06
C TYR A 221 11.73 -3.97 -33.29
N THR A 222 11.65 -3.09 -34.29
CA THR A 222 12.41 -3.18 -35.54
C THR A 222 13.10 -1.83 -35.83
N PRO A 223 14.37 -1.82 -36.31
CA PRO A 223 15.25 -2.97 -36.49
C PRO A 223 15.81 -3.52 -35.16
N LEU A 224 16.17 -4.81 -35.15
CA LEU A 224 16.85 -5.42 -34.01
C LEU A 224 18.23 -4.75 -33.80
N HIS A 225 18.68 -4.67 -32.55
CA HIS A 225 19.99 -4.09 -32.25
C HIS A 225 21.11 -5.03 -32.69
N GLU A 226 22.05 -4.49 -33.46
CA GLU A 226 23.30 -5.15 -33.83
C GLU A 226 24.44 -4.52 -33.04
N GLU A 227 25.25 -5.36 -32.41
CA GLU A 227 26.28 -4.90 -31.49
C GLU A 227 27.46 -4.26 -32.26
N ASP A 228 27.84 -3.04 -31.89
CA ASP A 228 28.86 -2.24 -32.58
C ASP A 228 30.22 -2.21 -31.86
N GLY A 229 30.28 -2.74 -30.63
CA GLY A 229 31.49 -2.77 -29.79
C GLY A 229 31.91 -1.41 -29.21
N GLY A 230 31.14 -0.34 -29.39
CA GLY A 230 31.41 0.99 -28.86
C GLY A 230 30.93 1.20 -27.42
N LEU A 231 31.52 2.12 -26.66
CA LEU A 231 31.18 2.29 -25.23
C LEU A 231 30.00 3.23 -24.93
N TRP A 232 29.61 4.08 -25.89
CA TRP A 232 28.50 5.04 -25.79
C TRP A 232 28.57 5.92 -24.52
N ALA A 233 29.79 6.20 -24.06
CA ALA A 233 30.11 6.94 -22.84
C ALA A 233 31.49 7.61 -23.00
N PRO A 234 31.87 8.56 -22.12
CA PRO A 234 33.26 8.97 -22.00
C PRO A 234 34.17 7.78 -21.71
N SER A 235 35.47 7.88 -22.04
CA SER A 235 36.42 6.80 -21.78
C SER A 235 36.55 6.52 -20.27
N PRO A 236 36.88 5.28 -19.86
CA PRO A 236 37.05 4.93 -18.46
C PRO A 236 38.08 5.80 -17.74
N GLU A 237 39.16 6.22 -18.41
CA GLU A 237 40.22 7.06 -17.83
C GLU A 237 39.74 8.49 -17.56
N ALA A 238 38.76 8.96 -18.32
CA ALA A 238 38.16 10.29 -18.13
C ALA A 238 37.19 10.32 -16.93
N LEU A 239 36.62 9.17 -16.58
CA LEU A 239 35.71 8.99 -15.46
C LEU A 239 36.52 8.49 -14.25
N GLY A 240 36.99 9.40 -13.40
CA GLY A 240 37.70 9.05 -12.16
C GLY A 240 36.93 8.03 -11.30
N THR A 241 37.57 7.48 -10.26
CA THR A 241 36.95 6.43 -9.44
C THR A 241 35.63 6.90 -8.79
N PRO A 242 34.47 6.29 -9.12
CA PRO A 242 33.20 6.74 -8.58
C PRO A 242 33.13 6.44 -7.08
N THR A 243 32.53 7.37 -6.33
CA THR A 243 32.20 7.13 -4.92
C THR A 243 31.19 5.97 -4.83
N ARG A 244 31.28 5.12 -3.82
CA ARG A 244 30.27 4.09 -3.56
C ARG A 244 29.06 4.68 -2.88
N ASP A 245 27.92 4.04 -3.08
CA ASP A 245 26.70 4.38 -2.35
C ASP A 245 26.86 4.04 -0.86
N ARG A 246 26.26 4.89 -0.03
CA ARG A 246 26.28 4.76 1.43
C ARG A 246 25.02 4.08 1.94
N ASN A 247 25.02 3.70 3.21
CA ASN A 247 23.91 2.99 3.82
C ASN A 247 22.58 3.76 3.76
N TRP A 248 22.58 5.09 3.78
CA TRP A 248 21.33 5.85 3.58
C TRP A 248 20.73 5.68 2.18
N ASN A 249 21.56 5.50 1.14
CA ASN A 249 21.07 5.12 -0.20
C ASN A 249 20.45 3.72 -0.17
N ARG A 250 21.09 2.76 0.51
CA ARG A 250 20.57 1.40 0.70
C ARG A 250 19.27 1.39 1.49
N PHE A 251 19.12 2.25 2.49
CA PHE A 251 17.87 2.42 3.23
C PHE A 251 16.75 2.92 2.32
N ALA A 252 17.00 3.94 1.50
CA ALA A 252 16.06 4.41 0.49
C ALA A 252 15.72 3.32 -0.53
N MET A 253 16.70 2.50 -0.93
CA MET A 253 16.50 1.35 -1.82
C MET A 253 15.60 0.29 -1.17
N ALA A 254 15.76 0.01 0.14
CA ALA A 254 14.92 -0.93 0.88
C ALA A 254 13.44 -0.52 0.91
N ARG A 255 13.14 0.79 0.80
CA ARG A 255 11.77 1.33 0.65
C ARG A 255 11.13 0.91 -0.67
N ARG A 256 11.93 0.80 -1.75
CA ARG A 256 11.46 0.46 -3.10
C ARG A 256 11.18 -1.05 -3.27
N TYR A 257 11.88 -1.90 -2.51
CA TYR A 257 11.82 -3.37 -2.63
C TYR A 257 10.77 -4.05 -1.74
N ASN A 258 9.59 -3.45 -1.58
CA ASN A 258 8.61 -3.89 -0.60
C ASN A 258 7.56 -4.86 -1.15
N GLN A 259 7.69 -5.35 -2.39
CA GLN A 259 6.72 -6.25 -3.04
C GLN A 259 7.07 -7.74 -2.85
N PRO A 260 6.13 -8.68 -3.05
CA PRO A 260 6.36 -10.11 -2.84
C PRO A 260 7.57 -10.68 -3.60
N GLY A 261 7.76 -10.27 -4.86
CA GLY A 261 8.88 -10.71 -5.70
C GLY A 261 10.25 -10.10 -5.36
N ASP A 262 10.36 -9.26 -4.34
CA ASP A 262 11.60 -8.54 -4.02
C ASP A 262 12.47 -9.24 -2.96
N ALA A 263 12.08 -10.43 -2.50
CA ALA A 263 12.71 -11.13 -1.37
C ALA A 263 14.22 -11.33 -1.54
N ALA A 264 14.67 -11.82 -2.69
CA ALA A 264 16.08 -12.05 -2.97
C ALA A 264 16.90 -10.76 -2.92
N VAL A 265 16.42 -9.69 -3.57
CA VAL A 265 17.10 -8.39 -3.60
C VAL A 265 17.18 -7.80 -2.19
N ARG A 266 16.09 -7.90 -1.42
CA ARG A 266 16.06 -7.42 -0.03
C ARG A 266 17.04 -8.18 0.87
N SER A 267 17.21 -9.48 0.63
CA SER A 267 18.16 -10.30 1.37
C SER A 267 19.60 -9.85 1.13
N LEU A 268 19.99 -9.62 -0.13
CA LEU A 268 21.33 -9.11 -0.47
C LEU A 268 21.55 -7.68 0.02
N LEU A 269 20.52 -6.82 -0.08
CA LEU A 269 20.60 -5.46 0.45
C LEU A 269 20.84 -5.43 1.96
N ALA A 270 20.32 -6.42 2.70
CA ALA A 270 20.59 -6.57 4.12
C ALA A 270 22.07 -6.89 4.39
N ASP A 271 22.68 -7.74 3.55
CA ASP A 271 24.11 -8.08 3.64
C ASP A 271 24.98 -6.87 3.33
N ASP A 272 24.61 -6.07 2.32
CA ASP A 272 25.32 -4.84 1.98
C ASP A 272 25.24 -3.78 3.09
N ILE A 273 24.06 -3.64 3.73
CA ILE A 273 23.88 -2.75 4.89
C ILE A 273 24.81 -3.17 6.03
N LEU A 274 24.86 -4.47 6.31
CA LEU A 274 25.69 -5.02 7.38
C LEU A 274 27.18 -4.85 7.08
N ALA A 275 27.61 -5.13 5.84
CA ALA A 275 29.00 -5.03 5.45
C ALA A 275 29.56 -3.61 5.59
N GLU A 276 28.84 -2.58 5.14
CA GLU A 276 29.25 -1.19 5.36
C GLU A 276 29.17 -0.82 6.85
N GLY A 277 28.13 -1.28 7.55
CA GLY A 277 27.99 -1.02 8.98
C GLY A 277 29.16 -1.58 9.81
N ASP A 278 29.57 -2.83 9.55
CA ASP A 278 30.70 -3.45 10.24
C ASP A 278 32.02 -2.73 9.90
N ALA A 279 32.18 -2.25 8.65
CA ALA A 279 33.36 -1.47 8.24
C ALA A 279 33.42 -0.08 8.91
N GLU A 280 32.27 0.53 9.17
CA GLU A 280 32.16 1.87 9.80
C GLU A 280 32.02 1.81 11.33
N GLY A 281 31.89 0.61 11.91
CA GLY A 281 31.66 0.42 13.34
C GLY A 281 30.25 0.84 13.79
N ASP A 282 29.24 0.67 12.93
CA ASP A 282 27.85 1.05 13.17
C ASP A 282 27.10 0.03 14.05
N PRO A 283 26.73 0.37 15.29
CA PRO A 283 26.08 -0.56 16.22
C PRO A 283 24.61 -0.85 15.87
N ASP A 284 23.97 -0.10 14.96
CA ASP A 284 22.57 -0.30 14.60
C ASP A 284 22.40 -1.09 13.28
N ALA A 285 23.42 -1.09 12.41
CA ALA A 285 23.36 -1.70 11.08
C ALA A 285 22.90 -3.15 11.13
N ARG A 286 23.39 -3.93 12.10
CA ARG A 286 23.03 -5.35 12.27
C ARG A 286 21.55 -5.56 12.60
N ARG A 287 20.95 -4.70 13.44
CA ARG A 287 19.50 -4.77 13.73
C ARG A 287 18.67 -4.38 12.51
N ILE A 288 19.11 -3.35 11.77
CA ILE A 288 18.45 -2.91 10.53
C ILE A 288 18.49 -4.01 9.47
N ALA A 289 19.66 -4.62 9.25
CA ALA A 289 19.88 -5.73 8.32
C ALA A 289 19.03 -6.95 8.70
N ALA A 290 19.03 -7.35 9.97
CA ALA A 290 18.20 -8.46 10.45
C ALA A 290 16.71 -8.24 10.16
N ALA A 291 16.21 -7.02 10.36
CA ALA A 291 14.82 -6.69 10.03
C ALA A 291 14.54 -6.78 8.52
N GLN A 292 15.52 -6.49 7.66
CA GLN A 292 15.39 -6.68 6.22
C GLN A 292 15.42 -8.17 5.83
N LYS A 293 16.29 -8.99 6.44
CA LYS A 293 16.29 -10.47 6.25
C LYS A 293 14.96 -11.10 6.65
N ALA A 294 14.42 -10.73 7.82
CA ALA A 294 13.13 -11.24 8.27
C ALA A 294 11.97 -10.88 7.32
N ARG A 295 12.04 -9.69 6.70
CA ARG A 295 11.07 -9.26 5.66
C ARG A 295 11.24 -9.98 4.34
N ALA A 296 12.46 -10.39 4.00
CA ALA A 296 12.74 -11.25 2.86
C ALA A 296 12.29 -12.72 3.09
N GLY A 297 11.85 -13.06 4.31
CA GLY A 297 11.42 -14.41 4.67
C GLY A 297 12.51 -15.28 5.29
N ASP A 298 13.75 -14.79 5.34
CA ASP A 298 14.89 -15.49 5.93
C ASP A 298 14.94 -15.25 7.46
N LEU A 299 14.13 -16.02 8.19
CA LEU A 299 14.00 -15.90 9.64
C LEU A 299 15.26 -16.38 10.37
N THR A 300 15.90 -17.41 9.86
CA THR A 300 17.12 -18.00 10.46
C THR A 300 18.25 -16.98 10.44
N ALA A 301 18.58 -16.42 9.27
CA ALA A 301 19.64 -15.41 9.18
C ALA A 301 19.30 -14.16 10.01
N ALA A 302 18.02 -13.76 10.05
CA ALA A 302 17.59 -12.64 10.88
C ALA A 302 17.81 -12.90 12.39
N ILE A 303 17.53 -14.11 12.87
CA ILE A 303 17.77 -14.51 14.26
C ILE A 303 19.27 -14.51 14.57
N GLU A 304 20.09 -15.13 13.72
CA GLU A 304 21.55 -15.17 13.87
C GLU A 304 22.15 -13.75 13.95
N MET A 305 21.74 -12.85 13.05
CA MET A 305 22.16 -11.45 13.06
C MET A 305 21.74 -10.75 14.37
N LEU A 306 20.52 -10.97 14.85
CA LEU A 306 20.06 -10.37 16.11
C LEU A 306 20.81 -10.93 17.32
N GLU A 307 21.09 -12.22 17.36
CA GLU A 307 21.87 -12.85 18.45
C GLU A 307 23.25 -12.21 18.59
N GLN A 308 23.89 -11.90 17.46
CA GLN A 308 25.19 -11.21 17.40
C GLN A 308 25.11 -9.69 17.63
N ALA A 309 23.93 -9.06 17.55
CA ALA A 309 23.78 -7.64 17.83
C ALA A 309 23.89 -7.33 19.33
N GLY A 310 24.32 -6.12 19.69
CA GLY A 310 24.39 -5.68 21.08
C GLY A 310 23.04 -5.75 21.81
N GLU A 311 23.05 -6.04 23.10
CA GLU A 311 21.84 -6.22 23.91
C GLU A 311 20.97 -4.95 23.93
N SER A 312 19.67 -5.12 23.64
CA SER A 312 18.67 -4.06 23.74
C SER A 312 17.26 -4.64 23.84
N ALA A 313 16.31 -3.84 24.34
CA ALA A 313 14.91 -4.23 24.41
C ALA A 313 14.33 -4.51 23.00
N ALA A 314 14.72 -3.74 21.98
CA ALA A 314 14.23 -3.95 20.61
C ALA A 314 14.76 -5.25 20.00
N LYS A 315 16.04 -5.59 20.23
CA LYS A 315 16.62 -6.89 19.83
C LYS A 315 15.77 -8.05 20.38
N ARG A 316 15.54 -8.05 21.69
CA ARG A 316 14.78 -9.10 22.39
C ARG A 316 13.33 -9.16 21.94
N PHE A 317 12.68 -8.00 21.77
CA PHE A 317 11.32 -7.94 21.24
C PHE A 317 11.20 -8.53 19.83
N TRP A 318 12.17 -8.27 18.95
CA TRP A 318 12.19 -8.86 17.62
C TRP A 318 12.48 -10.36 17.63
N LEU A 319 13.48 -10.82 18.40
CA LEU A 319 13.74 -12.26 18.57
C LEU A 319 12.49 -13.00 19.06
N SER A 320 11.79 -12.43 20.05
CA SER A 320 10.51 -12.96 20.53
C SER A 320 9.50 -13.17 19.41
N ARG A 321 9.36 -12.19 18.50
CA ARG A 321 8.42 -12.28 17.38
C ARG A 321 8.83 -13.30 16.32
N LEU A 322 10.12 -13.36 15.99
CA LEU A 322 10.65 -14.29 14.98
C LEU A 322 10.57 -15.74 15.48
N ARG A 323 10.99 -16.00 16.72
CA ARG A 323 10.91 -17.32 17.35
C ARG A 323 9.45 -17.78 17.53
N ALA A 324 8.54 -16.87 17.88
CA ALA A 324 7.11 -17.17 17.92
C ALA A 324 6.56 -17.56 16.54
N ARG A 325 7.00 -16.88 15.47
CA ARG A 325 6.65 -17.23 14.09
C ARG A 325 7.17 -18.60 13.67
N MET A 326 8.33 -19.01 14.19
CA MET A 326 8.91 -20.35 13.96
C MET A 326 8.34 -21.45 14.88
N GLY A 327 7.37 -21.12 15.75
CA GLY A 327 6.78 -22.08 16.69
C GLY A 327 7.58 -22.31 17.98
N ALA A 328 8.72 -21.64 18.17
CA ALA A 328 9.56 -21.73 19.37
C ALA A 328 9.00 -20.86 20.52
N ARG A 329 7.81 -21.20 21.02
CA ARG A 329 7.04 -20.37 21.97
C ARG A 329 7.77 -20.11 23.28
N SER A 330 8.46 -21.10 23.84
CA SER A 330 9.17 -20.96 25.13
C SER A 330 10.34 -19.97 25.03
N GLU A 331 11.14 -20.06 23.97
CA GLU A 331 12.24 -19.12 23.72
C GLU A 331 11.69 -17.72 23.41
N ALA A 332 10.60 -17.65 22.64
CA ALA A 332 9.94 -16.39 22.35
C ALA A 332 9.43 -15.68 23.61
N LEU A 333 8.90 -16.43 24.58
CA LEU A 333 8.45 -15.89 25.86
C LEU A 333 9.64 -15.41 26.70
N ALA A 334 10.73 -16.17 26.75
CA ALA A 334 11.94 -15.77 27.46
C ALA A 334 12.52 -14.45 26.90
N ASP A 335 12.57 -14.29 25.58
CA ASP A 335 12.98 -13.02 24.98
C ASP A 335 11.99 -11.88 25.26
N ALA A 336 10.69 -12.13 25.28
CA ALA A 336 9.69 -11.10 25.61
C ALA A 336 9.85 -10.62 27.06
N GLN A 337 10.07 -11.55 28.00
CA GLN A 337 10.34 -11.25 29.40
C GLN A 337 11.63 -10.44 29.53
N ARG A 338 12.69 -10.86 28.84
CA ARG A 338 13.96 -10.13 28.84
C ARG A 338 13.84 -8.73 28.24
N ALA A 339 13.06 -8.56 27.17
CA ALA A 339 12.76 -7.24 26.62
C ALA A 339 12.07 -6.35 27.66
N LEU A 340 11.07 -6.89 28.36
CA LEU A 340 10.34 -6.16 29.40
C LEU A 340 11.25 -5.79 30.58
N GLU A 341 12.18 -6.65 30.99
CA GLU A 341 13.18 -6.30 32.01
C GLU A 341 14.05 -5.09 31.61
N LEU A 342 14.41 -5.00 30.33
CA LEU A 342 15.23 -3.90 29.80
C LEU A 342 14.46 -2.58 29.64
N ALA A 343 13.12 -2.63 29.58
CA ALA A 343 12.24 -1.47 29.39
C ALA A 343 10.88 -1.70 30.11
N PRO A 344 10.86 -1.73 31.45
CA PRO A 344 9.75 -2.28 32.26
C PRO A 344 8.44 -1.51 32.18
N SER A 345 8.53 -0.24 31.79
CA SER A 345 7.37 0.65 31.66
C SER A 345 6.66 0.52 30.30
N SER A 346 7.19 -0.25 29.34
CA SER A 346 6.55 -0.39 28.03
C SER A 346 5.31 -1.28 28.07
N ASP A 347 4.16 -0.71 27.72
CA ASP A 347 2.91 -1.45 27.56
C ASP A 347 3.00 -2.46 26.39
N THR A 348 3.72 -2.10 25.33
CA THR A 348 3.93 -2.98 24.16
C THR A 348 4.65 -4.27 24.54
N LEU A 349 5.70 -4.17 25.34
CA LEU A 349 6.46 -5.35 25.79
C LEU A 349 5.65 -6.20 26.76
N ARG A 350 4.92 -5.57 27.68
CA ARG A 350 4.02 -6.26 28.61
C ARG A 350 2.96 -7.08 27.86
N LYS A 351 2.32 -6.49 26.86
CA LYS A 351 1.33 -7.18 26.02
C LYS A 351 1.93 -8.31 25.18
N GLN A 352 3.20 -8.19 24.77
CA GLN A 352 3.89 -9.28 24.07
C GLN A 352 4.14 -10.47 25.00
N VAL A 353 4.53 -10.23 26.26
CA VAL A 353 4.62 -11.29 27.28
C VAL A 353 3.25 -11.95 27.48
N VAL A 354 2.19 -11.16 27.70
CA VAL A 354 0.82 -11.67 27.86
C VAL A 354 0.42 -12.55 26.68
N ARG A 355 0.63 -12.09 25.44
CA ARG A 355 0.27 -12.85 24.22
C ARG A 355 0.96 -14.23 24.15
N LEU A 356 2.18 -14.32 24.67
CA LEU A 356 2.98 -15.55 24.66
C LEU A 356 2.77 -16.42 25.91
N SER A 357 2.28 -15.86 27.02
CA SER A 357 1.91 -16.61 28.21
C SER A 357 0.48 -17.12 28.18
N THR A 358 -0.41 -16.48 27.40
CA THR A 358 -1.86 -16.77 27.38
C THR A 358 -2.14 -18.25 27.10
N GLY A 359 -2.79 -18.92 28.05
CA GLY A 359 -3.51 -20.18 27.88
C GLY A 359 -5.02 -19.98 27.74
N PRO A 360 -5.80 -21.03 27.42
CA PRO A 360 -7.24 -20.91 27.19
C PRO A 360 -8.06 -20.33 28.35
N THR A 361 -7.62 -20.53 29.60
CA THR A 361 -8.27 -19.98 30.80
C THR A 361 -8.08 -18.49 30.99
N ASP A 362 -7.06 -17.91 30.36
CA ASP A 362 -6.65 -16.51 30.59
C ASP A 362 -7.53 -15.52 29.83
N PHE A 363 -8.36 -15.99 28.89
CA PHE A 363 -9.29 -15.14 28.17
C PHE A 363 -10.42 -14.60 29.05
N ALA A 364 -10.68 -15.21 30.21
CA ALA A 364 -11.67 -14.73 31.17
C ALA A 364 -11.15 -13.61 32.09
N ASP A 365 -9.84 -13.35 32.11
CA ASP A 365 -9.24 -12.31 32.93
C ASP A 365 -9.71 -10.91 32.50
N ASP A 366 -9.92 -10.00 33.46
CA ASP A 366 -10.33 -8.62 33.19
C ASP A 366 -9.29 -7.84 32.37
N ARG A 367 -8.03 -8.28 32.40
CA ARG A 367 -6.89 -7.73 31.64
C ARG A 367 -6.61 -8.52 30.35
N ALA A 368 -7.46 -9.47 29.97
CA ALA A 368 -7.31 -10.21 28.73
C ALA A 368 -7.22 -9.26 27.53
N LEU A 369 -6.32 -9.54 26.58
CA LEU A 369 -5.99 -8.61 25.50
C LEU A 369 -7.22 -8.17 24.68
N TRP A 370 -8.20 -9.06 24.48
CA TRP A 370 -9.40 -8.75 23.71
C TRP A 370 -10.26 -7.63 24.33
N ARG A 371 -10.16 -7.39 25.66
CA ARG A 371 -10.87 -6.31 26.35
C ARG A 371 -10.46 -4.93 25.86
N GLN A 372 -9.25 -4.77 25.29
CA GLN A 372 -8.76 -3.46 24.80
C GLN A 372 -9.60 -2.87 23.65
N TRP A 373 -10.44 -3.68 23.03
CA TRP A 373 -11.32 -3.31 21.92
C TRP A 373 -12.72 -2.89 22.37
N ILE A 374 -12.99 -2.90 23.67
CA ILE A 374 -14.32 -2.71 24.23
C ILE A 374 -14.26 -1.66 25.33
N SER A 375 -15.19 -0.70 25.29
CA SER A 375 -15.40 0.32 26.33
C SER A 375 -16.45 -0.09 27.36
N GLY A 376 -17.44 -0.90 26.96
CA GLY A 376 -18.60 -1.27 27.77
C GLY A 376 -18.56 -2.68 28.37
N ALA A 377 -19.71 -3.11 28.89
CA ALA A 377 -19.88 -4.44 29.44
C ALA A 377 -19.74 -5.53 28.36
N ALA A 378 -19.00 -6.58 28.71
CA ALA A 378 -18.86 -7.77 27.90
C ALA A 378 -18.75 -9.01 28.79
N THR A 379 -19.33 -10.11 28.31
CA THR A 379 -19.24 -11.43 28.93
C THR A 379 -18.50 -12.38 28.01
N ILE A 380 -17.85 -13.36 28.62
CA ILE A 380 -17.20 -14.46 27.93
C ILE A 380 -17.70 -15.77 28.52
N ARG A 381 -18.00 -16.73 27.65
CA ARG A 381 -18.35 -18.11 28.01
C ARG A 381 -17.48 -19.05 27.20
N GLU A 382 -16.69 -19.85 27.91
CA GLU A 382 -15.93 -20.95 27.32
C GLU A 382 -16.80 -22.20 27.27
N GLY A 383 -17.00 -22.76 26.08
CA GLY A 383 -17.66 -24.05 25.90
C GLY A 383 -16.77 -25.21 26.37
N SER A 384 -17.36 -26.29 26.88
CA SER A 384 -16.62 -27.46 27.38
C SER A 384 -15.92 -28.29 26.29
N ARG A 385 -16.25 -28.05 25.01
CA ARG A 385 -15.77 -28.78 23.83
C ARG A 385 -15.05 -27.87 22.82
N VAL A 386 -14.53 -26.72 23.26
CA VAL A 386 -13.73 -25.83 22.40
C VAL A 386 -12.42 -26.52 22.00
N ARG A 387 -12.09 -26.49 20.71
CA ARG A 387 -10.86 -27.08 20.14
C ARG A 387 -9.70 -26.08 20.17
N THR A 388 -9.11 -25.88 21.34
CA THR A 388 -8.04 -24.89 21.58
C THR A 388 -6.68 -25.26 20.97
N ASP A 389 -6.53 -26.52 20.54
CA ASP A 389 -5.35 -27.09 19.89
C ASP A 389 -5.37 -26.97 18.36
N ALA A 390 -6.46 -26.47 17.78
CA ALA A 390 -6.62 -26.40 16.34
C ALA A 390 -5.59 -25.42 15.68
N PRO A 391 -5.05 -25.77 14.51
CA PRO A 391 -4.07 -24.93 13.80
C PRO A 391 -4.70 -23.64 13.22
N ILE A 392 -6.03 -23.56 13.22
CA ILE A 392 -6.80 -22.44 12.69
C ILE A 392 -7.95 -22.09 13.63
N THR A 393 -8.19 -20.79 13.78
CA THR A 393 -9.35 -20.24 14.47
C THR A 393 -10.28 -19.56 13.48
N ALA A 394 -11.58 -19.81 13.61
CA ALA A 394 -12.63 -19.18 12.83
C ALA A 394 -13.42 -18.22 13.74
N VAL A 395 -13.24 -16.92 13.49
CA VAL A 395 -13.94 -15.85 14.20
C VAL A 395 -15.29 -15.60 13.53
N VAL A 396 -16.37 -15.95 14.22
CA VAL A 396 -17.76 -15.78 13.75
C VAL A 396 -18.33 -14.47 14.28
N ILE A 397 -18.78 -13.60 13.37
CA ILE A 397 -19.21 -12.23 13.72
C ILE A 397 -20.74 -12.12 13.74
N GLY A 398 -21.29 -11.81 14.91
CA GLY A 398 -22.72 -11.63 15.17
C GLY A 398 -23.11 -10.20 15.54
N TYR A 399 -24.33 -9.80 15.16
CA TYR A 399 -24.96 -8.55 15.59
C TYR A 399 -26.40 -8.79 16.02
N ARG A 400 -26.72 -8.53 17.29
CA ARG A 400 -28.04 -8.77 17.92
C ARG A 400 -28.49 -10.24 17.89
N ALA A 401 -27.54 -11.18 17.93
CA ALA A 401 -27.81 -12.62 17.92
C ALA A 401 -28.79 -13.05 16.81
N PRO A 402 -28.43 -12.89 15.52
CA PRO A 402 -29.33 -13.28 14.44
C PRO A 402 -29.49 -14.80 14.42
N PRO A 403 -30.67 -15.35 14.05
CA PRO A 403 -30.89 -16.80 14.00
C PRO A 403 -29.87 -17.54 13.11
N ASP A 404 -29.38 -16.87 12.06
CA ASP A 404 -28.39 -17.41 11.13
C ASP A 404 -27.04 -17.71 11.81
N LEU A 405 -26.75 -17.11 12.97
CA LEU A 405 -25.52 -17.35 13.75
C LEU A 405 -25.31 -18.84 14.04
N ALA A 406 -26.38 -19.57 14.39
CA ALA A 406 -26.31 -21.01 14.62
C ALA A 406 -25.97 -21.81 13.35
N THR A 407 -26.39 -21.33 12.18
CA THR A 407 -26.04 -21.95 10.89
C THR A 407 -24.55 -21.78 10.62
N ALA A 408 -24.02 -20.57 10.79
CA ALA A 408 -22.61 -20.27 10.59
C ALA A 408 -21.72 -21.15 11.48
N VAL A 409 -22.03 -21.23 12.78
CA VAL A 409 -21.28 -22.07 13.73
C VAL A 409 -21.38 -23.56 13.38
N ARG A 410 -22.59 -24.06 13.06
CA ARG A 410 -22.78 -25.47 12.68
C ARG A 410 -21.97 -25.85 11.44
N SER A 411 -21.86 -24.95 10.47
CA SER A 411 -21.06 -25.17 9.26
C SER A 411 -19.56 -25.31 9.53
N LEU A 412 -19.06 -24.69 10.61
CA LEU A 412 -17.66 -24.82 11.04
C LEU A 412 -17.43 -26.07 11.90
N VAL A 413 -18.40 -26.41 12.76
CA VAL A 413 -18.36 -27.63 13.60
C VAL A 413 -18.31 -28.91 12.75
N THR A 414 -18.91 -28.88 11.57
CA THR A 414 -19.06 -30.05 10.68
C THR A 414 -17.95 -30.16 9.63
N GLN A 415 -16.89 -29.37 9.75
CA GLN A 415 -15.74 -29.41 8.84
C GLN A 415 -14.95 -30.71 9.01
N ASP A 416 -14.23 -31.06 7.95
CA ASP A 416 -13.34 -32.21 7.87
C ASP A 416 -12.12 -32.09 8.79
N GLU A 417 -11.63 -30.88 8.99
CA GLU A 417 -10.57 -30.54 9.94
C GLU A 417 -11.11 -29.65 11.07
N PRO A 418 -10.66 -29.84 12.32
CA PRO A 418 -11.14 -29.05 13.45
C PRO A 418 -10.63 -27.61 13.39
N ALA A 419 -11.50 -26.67 13.74
CA ALA A 419 -11.16 -25.28 13.96
C ALA A 419 -11.51 -24.86 15.39
N GLU A 420 -10.70 -23.98 15.98
CA GLU A 420 -11.12 -23.22 17.15
C GLU A 420 -12.21 -22.25 16.69
N ILE A 421 -13.34 -22.17 17.40
CA ILE A 421 -14.45 -21.28 17.01
C ILE A 421 -14.64 -20.22 18.08
N VAL A 422 -14.42 -18.96 17.69
CA VAL A 422 -14.65 -17.79 18.55
C VAL A 422 -15.84 -17.01 18.00
N VAL A 423 -16.94 -16.98 18.75
CA VAL A 423 -18.13 -16.21 18.39
C VAL A 423 -18.07 -14.85 19.08
N VAL A 424 -18.03 -13.77 18.30
CA VAL A 424 -18.09 -12.40 18.80
C VAL A 424 -19.44 -11.80 18.41
N ASN A 425 -20.37 -11.70 19.36
CA ASN A 425 -21.68 -11.10 19.16
C ASN A 425 -21.76 -9.73 19.82
N SER A 426 -22.15 -8.70 19.06
CA SER A 426 -22.30 -7.32 19.56
C SER A 426 -23.73 -6.80 19.47
N GLY A 427 -24.07 -5.77 20.24
CA GLY A 427 -25.37 -5.11 20.22
C GLY A 427 -26.47 -5.83 20.99
N GLY A 428 -26.10 -6.67 21.96
CA GLY A 428 -27.03 -7.43 22.81
C GLY A 428 -27.66 -8.65 22.13
N GLY A 429 -28.85 -9.05 22.60
CA GLY A 429 -29.56 -10.27 22.20
C GLY A 429 -29.26 -11.46 23.12
N SER A 430 -29.65 -12.66 22.70
CA SER A 430 -29.39 -13.91 23.45
C SER A 430 -28.64 -14.92 22.57
N PRO A 431 -27.36 -14.66 22.24
CA PRO A 431 -26.57 -15.52 21.36
C PRO A 431 -26.43 -16.95 21.91
N ASP A 432 -26.37 -17.10 23.24
CA ASP A 432 -26.41 -18.39 23.94
C ASP A 432 -27.67 -19.21 23.58
N ARG A 433 -28.86 -18.59 23.61
CA ARG A 433 -30.12 -19.25 23.21
C ARG A 433 -30.15 -19.59 21.73
N VAL A 434 -29.62 -18.71 20.88
CA VAL A 434 -29.56 -18.95 19.42
C VAL A 434 -28.64 -20.11 19.10
N LEU A 435 -27.49 -20.20 19.77
CA LEU A 435 -26.52 -21.28 19.58
C LEU A 435 -27.04 -22.62 20.14
N GLY A 436 -27.80 -22.61 21.23
CA GLY A 436 -28.30 -23.82 21.88
C GLY A 436 -27.14 -24.74 22.26
N GLU A 437 -27.21 -26.02 21.88
CA GLU A 437 -26.16 -27.02 22.15
C GLU A 437 -24.80 -26.70 21.49
N LEU A 438 -24.77 -25.81 20.49
CA LEU A 438 -23.51 -25.38 19.87
C LEU A 438 -22.68 -24.47 20.79
N VAL A 439 -23.29 -23.90 21.84
CA VAL A 439 -22.57 -23.02 22.78
C VAL A 439 -21.40 -23.73 23.47
N ASP A 440 -21.51 -25.05 23.66
CA ASP A 440 -20.45 -25.85 24.28
C ASP A 440 -19.24 -26.07 23.36
N GLN A 441 -19.36 -25.76 22.07
CA GLN A 441 -18.30 -25.97 21.07
C GLN A 441 -17.56 -24.67 20.71
N VAL A 442 -17.94 -23.55 21.31
CA VAL A 442 -17.41 -22.22 20.96
C VAL A 442 -16.97 -21.44 22.18
N ARG A 443 -16.03 -20.53 21.98
CA ARG A 443 -15.80 -19.41 22.89
C ARG A 443 -16.74 -18.28 22.50
N LEU A 444 -17.73 -17.99 23.33
CA LEU A 444 -18.72 -16.94 23.07
C LEU A 444 -18.34 -15.67 23.83
N ILE A 445 -18.06 -14.59 23.11
CA ILE A 445 -17.89 -13.24 23.63
C ILE A 445 -19.12 -12.42 23.23
N ALA A 446 -19.88 -11.96 24.23
CA ALA A 446 -21.05 -11.12 24.02
C ALA A 446 -20.78 -9.70 24.53
N VAL A 447 -20.99 -8.71 23.66
CA VAL A 447 -20.82 -7.29 23.95
C VAL A 447 -22.17 -6.59 23.83
N GLU A 448 -22.56 -5.85 24.86
CA GLU A 448 -23.87 -5.18 24.87
C GLU A 448 -23.93 -4.05 23.83
N GLU A 449 -22.84 -3.30 23.71
CA GLU A 449 -22.71 -2.21 22.75
C GLU A 449 -22.53 -2.71 21.32
N ARG A 450 -22.92 -1.88 20.36
CA ARG A 450 -22.70 -2.15 18.94
C ARG A 450 -21.23 -1.96 18.58
N LEU A 451 -20.63 -3.00 18.01
CA LEU A 451 -19.30 -2.92 17.40
C LEU A 451 -19.37 -2.74 15.88
N PHE A 452 -18.31 -2.17 15.30
CA PHE A 452 -18.03 -2.34 13.88
C PHE A 452 -17.22 -3.62 13.65
N VAL A 453 -17.26 -4.11 12.41
CA VAL A 453 -16.73 -5.44 12.05
C VAL A 453 -15.24 -5.55 12.38
N GLY A 454 -14.46 -4.50 12.17
CA GLY A 454 -13.02 -4.50 12.50
C GLY A 454 -12.76 -4.76 13.98
N ALA A 455 -13.51 -4.12 14.88
CA ALA A 455 -13.39 -4.35 16.32
C ALA A 455 -13.77 -5.80 16.69
N ALA A 456 -14.86 -6.33 16.12
CA ALA A 456 -15.26 -7.71 16.36
C ALA A 456 -14.22 -8.73 15.89
N ARG A 457 -13.56 -8.49 14.74
CA ARG A 457 -12.44 -9.31 14.27
C ARG A 457 -11.27 -9.26 15.24
N ASN A 458 -10.89 -8.08 15.69
CA ASN A 458 -9.74 -7.92 16.59
C ASN A 458 -9.96 -8.58 17.95
N ILE A 459 -11.18 -8.52 18.49
CA ILE A 459 -11.57 -9.28 19.69
C ILE A 459 -11.32 -10.78 19.47
N GLY A 460 -11.79 -11.34 18.36
CA GLY A 460 -11.57 -12.76 18.05
C GLY A 460 -10.10 -13.12 17.83
N ILE A 461 -9.31 -12.24 17.20
CA ILE A 461 -7.86 -12.41 17.04
C ILE A 461 -7.17 -12.50 18.40
N ASP A 462 -7.50 -11.60 19.34
CA ASP A 462 -6.88 -11.54 20.67
C ASP A 462 -7.44 -12.59 21.63
N ALA A 463 -8.64 -13.10 21.36
CA ALA A 463 -9.28 -14.20 22.09
C ALA A 463 -9.01 -15.57 21.43
N SER A 464 -7.86 -15.75 20.78
CA SER A 464 -7.42 -17.01 20.16
C SER A 464 -5.90 -17.08 20.10
N THR A 465 -5.35 -18.29 20.08
CA THR A 465 -3.90 -18.52 19.95
C THR A 465 -3.52 -19.23 18.64
N ALA A 466 -4.48 -19.76 17.89
CA ALA A 466 -4.24 -20.54 16.67
C ALA A 466 -3.35 -19.81 15.66
N PRO A 467 -2.36 -20.46 15.01
CA PRO A 467 -1.46 -19.83 14.04
C PRO A 467 -2.16 -19.16 12.85
N VAL A 468 -3.27 -19.72 12.37
CA VAL A 468 -4.08 -19.16 11.28
C VAL A 468 -5.38 -18.59 11.82
N VAL A 469 -5.77 -17.40 11.34
CA VAL A 469 -7.03 -16.73 11.70
C VAL A 469 -7.92 -16.55 10.48
N ALA A 470 -9.14 -17.05 10.53
CA ALA A 470 -10.15 -16.91 9.50
C ALA A 470 -11.42 -16.24 10.06
N PHE A 471 -12.27 -15.70 9.17
CA PHE A 471 -13.46 -14.95 9.55
C PHE A 471 -14.69 -15.45 8.81
N LEU A 472 -15.80 -15.57 9.52
CA LEU A 472 -17.11 -15.92 8.96
C LEU A 472 -18.18 -14.97 9.49
N ALA A 473 -18.98 -14.39 8.60
CA ALA A 473 -20.13 -13.59 9.00
C ALA A 473 -21.30 -14.52 9.40
N SER A 474 -22.16 -14.07 10.31
CA SER A 474 -23.33 -14.84 10.75
C SER A 474 -24.34 -15.14 9.64
N ASP A 475 -24.35 -14.39 8.54
CA ASP A 475 -25.16 -14.63 7.33
C ASP A 475 -24.44 -15.48 6.27
N CYS A 476 -23.32 -16.10 6.64
CA CYS A 476 -22.54 -16.99 5.78
C CYS A 476 -22.42 -18.40 6.39
N ALA A 477 -22.10 -19.39 5.56
CA ALA A 477 -21.74 -20.73 5.97
C ALA A 477 -20.46 -21.19 5.23
N ALA A 478 -19.64 -21.99 5.92
CA ALA A 478 -18.48 -22.65 5.36
C ALA A 478 -18.93 -23.95 4.68
N GLU A 479 -18.62 -24.11 3.39
CA GLU A 479 -18.86 -25.38 2.68
C GLU A 479 -17.84 -26.45 3.14
N PRO A 480 -18.07 -27.75 2.88
CA PRO A 480 -17.07 -28.79 3.15
C PRO A 480 -15.71 -28.48 2.53
N GLY A 481 -14.62 -28.74 3.26
CA GLY A 481 -13.24 -28.46 2.84
C GLY A 481 -12.80 -27.00 3.02
N TRP A 482 -13.61 -26.15 3.66
CA TRP A 482 -13.25 -24.75 3.89
C TRP A 482 -12.08 -24.59 4.85
N VAL A 483 -11.97 -25.46 5.86
CA VAL A 483 -10.86 -25.44 6.84
C VAL A 483 -9.61 -26.07 6.23
N SER A 484 -9.69 -27.33 5.79
CA SER A 484 -8.55 -28.06 5.21
C SER A 484 -7.95 -27.33 4.00
N GLY A 485 -8.80 -26.81 3.10
CA GLY A 485 -8.36 -26.06 1.93
C GLY A 485 -7.56 -24.80 2.25
N ARG A 486 -7.86 -24.12 3.38
CA ARG A 486 -7.08 -22.98 3.87
C ARG A 486 -5.76 -23.42 4.48
N LEU A 487 -5.76 -24.46 5.31
CA LEU A 487 -4.54 -24.97 5.95
C LEU A 487 -3.49 -25.39 4.92
N VAL A 488 -3.91 -26.08 3.85
CA VAL A 488 -3.04 -26.47 2.74
C VAL A 488 -2.36 -25.26 2.09
N ARG A 489 -3.08 -24.15 1.91
CA ARG A 489 -2.59 -22.95 1.21
C ARG A 489 -1.72 -22.05 2.08
N HIS A 490 -1.98 -22.04 3.40
CA HIS A 490 -1.08 -21.38 4.36
C HIS A 490 0.30 -22.04 4.47
N ALA A 491 0.49 -23.23 3.92
CA ALA A 491 1.83 -23.80 3.77
C ALA A 491 2.72 -22.97 2.83
N THR A 492 2.15 -22.20 1.89
CA THR A 492 2.89 -21.45 0.86
C THR A 492 2.59 -19.96 0.81
N ALA A 493 1.47 -19.50 1.39
CA ALA A 493 1.08 -18.09 1.37
C ALA A 493 0.53 -17.62 2.73
N PRO A 494 0.93 -16.45 3.25
CA PRO A 494 0.50 -15.99 4.57
C PRO A 494 -0.94 -15.47 4.61
N ALA A 495 -1.61 -15.39 3.46
CA ALA A 495 -3.01 -15.02 3.35
C ALA A 495 -3.67 -15.79 2.21
N THR A 496 -4.88 -16.31 2.47
CA THR A 496 -5.63 -17.14 1.51
C THR A 496 -7.08 -16.70 1.44
N GLY A 497 -7.58 -16.44 0.23
CA GLY A 497 -8.97 -16.04 -0.05
C GLY A 497 -9.93 -17.17 -0.34
N SER A 498 -11.22 -16.85 -0.37
CA SER A 498 -12.28 -17.81 -0.67
C SER A 498 -13.26 -17.33 -1.72
N ALA A 499 -13.80 -18.29 -2.46
CA ALA A 499 -14.95 -18.09 -3.30
C ALA A 499 -16.22 -17.84 -2.46
N VAL A 500 -17.17 -17.09 -3.02
CA VAL A 500 -18.49 -16.85 -2.43
C VAL A 500 -19.59 -17.14 -3.43
N ILE A 501 -20.56 -17.94 -3.00
CA ILE A 501 -21.75 -18.28 -3.79
C ILE A 501 -23.04 -18.01 -3.00
N ALA A 502 -24.18 -18.06 -3.68
CA ALA A 502 -25.48 -17.92 -3.04
C ALA A 502 -25.88 -19.20 -2.30
N HIS A 503 -26.28 -19.08 -1.03
CA HIS A 503 -26.82 -20.21 -0.24
C HIS A 503 -28.10 -20.81 -0.86
N ASP A 504 -28.95 -19.98 -1.45
CA ASP A 504 -30.13 -20.43 -2.21
C ASP A 504 -29.95 -20.02 -3.67
N PRO A 505 -29.29 -20.84 -4.50
CA PRO A 505 -29.11 -20.56 -5.92
C PRO A 505 -30.39 -20.83 -6.73
N HIS A 506 -31.43 -21.40 -6.13
CA HIS A 506 -32.69 -21.67 -6.79
C HIS A 506 -33.56 -20.41 -6.86
N ASN A 507 -33.45 -19.52 -5.88
CA ASN A 507 -34.18 -18.26 -5.80
C ASN A 507 -33.54 -17.14 -6.67
N PRO A 508 -34.27 -16.55 -7.64
CA PRO A 508 -33.73 -15.50 -8.51
C PRO A 508 -33.30 -14.21 -7.79
N ALA A 509 -33.97 -13.83 -6.70
CA ALA A 509 -33.63 -12.64 -5.91
C ALA A 509 -32.31 -12.84 -5.14
N SER A 510 -32.06 -14.06 -4.67
CA SER A 510 -30.79 -14.45 -4.06
C SER A 510 -29.65 -14.44 -5.09
N LEU A 511 -29.88 -15.02 -6.28
CA LEU A 511 -28.90 -15.01 -7.38
C LEU A 511 -28.53 -13.59 -7.83
N VAL A 512 -29.50 -12.68 -8.00
CA VAL A 512 -29.18 -11.29 -8.39
C VAL A 512 -28.37 -10.58 -7.31
N GLY A 513 -28.61 -10.87 -6.02
CA GLY A 513 -27.78 -10.39 -4.92
C GLY A 513 -26.33 -10.84 -5.05
N SER A 514 -26.12 -12.14 -5.26
CA SER A 514 -24.78 -12.73 -5.47
C SER A 514 -24.07 -12.12 -6.68
N VAL A 515 -24.73 -12.06 -7.85
CA VAL A 515 -24.17 -11.47 -9.08
C VAL A 515 -23.83 -9.99 -8.90
N TRP A 516 -24.68 -9.22 -8.20
CA TRP A 516 -24.47 -7.78 -8.05
C TRP A 516 -23.32 -7.45 -7.10
N MET A 517 -23.11 -8.29 -6.08
CA MET A 517 -22.20 -7.99 -4.97
C MET A 517 -20.90 -8.81 -5.00
N HIS A 518 -20.93 -10.06 -5.44
CA HIS A 518 -19.83 -11.03 -5.21
C HIS A 518 -19.40 -11.79 -6.46
N TRP A 519 -19.80 -11.36 -7.67
CA TRP A 519 -19.40 -12.06 -8.89
C TRP A 519 -17.88 -12.17 -9.06
N ARG A 520 -17.09 -11.20 -8.57
CA ARG A 520 -15.61 -11.22 -8.58
C ARG A 520 -15.01 -12.26 -7.64
N ARG A 521 -15.84 -12.99 -6.90
CA ARG A 521 -15.48 -14.03 -5.94
C ARG A 521 -16.13 -15.37 -6.29
N TRP A 522 -16.70 -15.53 -7.48
CA TRP A 522 -17.27 -16.82 -7.88
C TRP A 522 -16.16 -17.78 -8.29
N PRO A 523 -16.34 -19.10 -8.10
CA PRO A 523 -15.33 -20.10 -8.48
C PRO A 523 -14.92 -20.06 -9.96
N ASN A 524 -15.84 -19.65 -10.85
CA ASN A 524 -15.66 -19.67 -12.31
C ASN A 524 -15.41 -18.28 -12.91
N THR A 525 -14.97 -17.31 -12.11
CA THR A 525 -14.59 -16.00 -12.64
C THR A 525 -13.21 -16.09 -13.30
N GLU A 526 -12.92 -15.20 -14.26
CA GLU A 526 -11.59 -15.16 -14.90
C GLU A 526 -10.57 -14.55 -13.93
N ASP A 527 -9.34 -15.06 -13.92
CA ASP A 527 -8.25 -14.65 -13.01
C ASP A 527 -8.07 -13.13 -12.91
N GLU A 528 -8.04 -12.44 -14.05
CA GLU A 528 -7.90 -10.98 -14.13
C GLU A 528 -9.02 -10.19 -13.41
N ALA A 529 -10.19 -10.81 -13.21
CA ALA A 529 -11.35 -10.18 -12.60
C ALA A 529 -11.51 -10.52 -11.11
N HIS A 530 -10.74 -11.45 -10.55
CA HIS A 530 -10.88 -11.87 -9.16
C HIS A 530 -10.55 -10.76 -8.17
N GLU A 531 -11.24 -10.78 -7.03
CA GLU A 531 -10.86 -10.03 -5.83
C GLU A 531 -10.73 -10.99 -4.65
N PRO A 532 -9.51 -11.24 -4.16
CA PRO A 532 -9.30 -12.14 -3.04
C PRO A 532 -9.79 -11.48 -1.74
N TYR A 533 -11.03 -11.83 -1.37
CA TYR A 533 -11.70 -11.45 -0.12
C TYR A 533 -12.13 -12.71 0.65
N GLY A 534 -12.64 -12.52 1.88
CA GLY A 534 -12.92 -13.65 2.78
C GLY A 534 -11.62 -14.34 3.19
N LEU A 535 -10.58 -13.53 3.41
CA LEU A 535 -9.26 -14.03 3.67
C LEU A 535 -9.16 -14.66 5.06
N SER A 536 -8.34 -15.70 5.12
CA SER A 536 -7.67 -16.14 6.34
C SER A 536 -6.22 -15.65 6.30
N TYR A 537 -5.63 -15.42 7.47
CA TYR A 537 -4.30 -14.83 7.61
C TYR A 537 -3.46 -15.61 8.61
N ASP A 538 -2.17 -15.71 8.35
CA ASP A 538 -1.19 -16.01 9.37
C ASP A 538 -1.26 -14.97 10.50
N ARG A 539 -1.27 -15.44 11.75
CA ARG A 539 -1.35 -14.58 12.93
C ARG A 539 -0.22 -13.55 13.03
N TRP A 540 0.99 -13.93 12.61
CA TRP A 540 2.15 -13.05 12.71
C TRP A 540 1.96 -11.76 11.89
N LEU A 541 1.10 -11.77 10.85
CA LEU A 541 0.78 -10.58 10.06
C LEU A 541 0.18 -9.45 10.90
N PHE A 542 -0.62 -9.74 11.94
CA PHE A 542 -1.17 -8.70 12.82
C PHE A 542 -0.08 -8.03 13.66
N GLY A 543 0.96 -8.78 14.04
CA GLY A 543 2.13 -8.23 14.70
C GLY A 543 2.98 -7.33 13.79
N SER A 544 3.04 -7.62 12.49
CA SER A 544 3.87 -6.87 11.54
C SER A 544 3.14 -5.73 10.84
N LEU A 545 1.87 -5.93 10.48
CA LEU A 545 1.06 -5.01 9.66
C LEU A 545 -0.08 -4.34 10.45
N GLY A 546 -0.29 -4.74 11.70
CA GLY A 546 -1.33 -4.18 12.56
C GLY A 546 -2.70 -4.84 12.39
N TYR A 547 -3.69 -4.30 13.09
CA TYR A 547 -5.04 -4.85 13.19
C TYR A 547 -6.02 -4.20 12.21
N PHE A 548 -7.25 -4.72 12.15
CA PHE A 548 -8.34 -4.06 11.43
C PHE A 548 -8.71 -2.74 12.13
N SER A 549 -9.05 -1.70 11.39
CA SER A 549 -9.55 -0.48 12.03
C SER A 549 -10.91 -0.74 12.69
N SER A 550 -11.02 -0.38 13.97
CA SER A 550 -12.26 -0.43 14.76
C SER A 550 -13.23 0.71 14.40
N HIS A 551 -12.76 1.77 13.75
CA HIS A 551 -13.54 2.98 13.46
C HIS A 551 -14.16 2.99 12.05
N LEU A 552 -13.72 2.09 11.17
CA LEU A 552 -14.32 1.87 9.85
C LEU A 552 -15.59 1.02 9.97
N ARG A 553 -16.70 1.55 9.47
CA ARG A 553 -17.97 0.83 9.39
C ARG A 553 -17.96 -0.26 8.32
N VAL A 554 -17.23 -0.03 7.23
CA VAL A 554 -17.04 -0.93 6.08
C VAL A 554 -15.63 -0.73 5.51
N ALA A 555 -15.15 -1.70 4.72
CA ALA A 555 -13.87 -1.66 4.02
C ALA A 555 -12.62 -1.71 4.93
N GLU A 556 -12.81 -2.06 6.20
CA GLU A 556 -11.73 -2.36 7.15
C GLU A 556 -10.85 -3.52 6.66
N ASP A 557 -11.45 -4.54 6.03
CA ASP A 557 -10.74 -5.65 5.40
C ASP A 557 -9.97 -5.19 4.16
N THR A 558 -10.56 -4.31 3.36
CA THR A 558 -9.94 -3.74 2.16
C THR A 558 -8.71 -2.91 2.54
N ALA A 559 -8.79 -2.15 3.64
CA ALA A 559 -7.66 -1.39 4.15
C ALA A 559 -6.52 -2.31 4.63
N PHE A 560 -6.84 -3.41 5.32
CA PHE A 560 -5.84 -4.38 5.77
C PHE A 560 -5.25 -5.18 4.59
N ASN A 561 -6.09 -5.70 3.69
CA ASN A 561 -5.67 -6.46 2.51
C ASN A 561 -4.74 -5.67 1.61
N ARG A 562 -4.95 -4.34 1.50
CA ARG A 562 -4.01 -3.48 0.78
C ARG A 562 -2.61 -3.53 1.38
N ARG A 563 -2.48 -3.57 2.71
CA ARG A 563 -1.18 -3.68 3.39
C ARG A 563 -0.52 -5.03 3.16
N VAL A 564 -1.32 -6.09 3.12
CA VAL A 564 -0.87 -7.47 2.83
C VAL A 564 -0.41 -7.57 1.39
N HIS A 565 -1.26 -7.27 0.41
CA HIS A 565 -0.95 -7.31 -1.02
C HIS A 565 0.26 -6.47 -1.44
N GLN A 566 0.53 -5.39 -0.72
CA GLN A 566 1.72 -4.58 -0.97
C GLN A 566 3.03 -5.30 -0.67
N ARG A 567 3.01 -6.39 0.12
CA ARG A 567 4.17 -7.06 0.72
C ARG A 567 4.22 -8.57 0.52
N PHE A 568 3.06 -9.20 0.43
CA PHE A 568 2.92 -10.65 0.33
C PHE A 568 1.89 -10.99 -0.74
N ASP A 569 2.12 -12.11 -1.42
CA ASP A 569 1.11 -12.69 -2.30
C ASP A 569 -0.05 -13.20 -1.46
N ILE A 570 -1.25 -13.00 -1.99
CA ILE A 570 -2.47 -13.53 -1.41
C ILE A 570 -2.93 -14.63 -2.34
N ASP A 571 -2.88 -15.86 -1.85
CA ASP A 571 -3.40 -16.99 -2.59
C ASP A 571 -4.93 -16.91 -2.65
N TRP A 572 -5.51 -17.38 -3.74
CA TRP A 572 -6.95 -17.47 -3.90
C TRP A 572 -7.31 -18.82 -4.47
N SER A 573 -8.35 -19.43 -3.91
CA SER A 573 -8.84 -20.71 -4.42
C SER A 573 -10.34 -20.75 -4.66
N PRO A 574 -10.75 -21.30 -5.81
CA PRO A 574 -12.16 -21.56 -6.11
C PRO A 574 -12.75 -22.70 -5.28
N GLU A 575 -11.91 -23.56 -4.69
CA GLU A 575 -12.32 -24.75 -3.91
C GLU A 575 -12.68 -24.40 -2.47
N ILE A 576 -12.12 -23.32 -1.92
CA ILE A 576 -12.54 -22.81 -0.61
C ILE A 576 -13.81 -22.00 -0.81
N VAL A 577 -14.97 -22.60 -0.51
CA VAL A 577 -16.27 -21.98 -0.81
C VAL A 577 -16.98 -21.50 0.45
N THR A 578 -17.47 -20.26 0.42
CA THR A 578 -18.37 -19.70 1.44
C THR A 578 -19.74 -19.44 0.82
N THR A 579 -20.80 -19.99 1.38
CA THR A 579 -22.17 -19.62 0.99
C THR A 579 -22.61 -18.37 1.74
N HIS A 580 -23.23 -17.42 1.04
CA HIS A 580 -23.79 -16.20 1.62
C HIS A 580 -25.31 -16.18 1.45
N ARG A 581 -26.03 -15.79 2.51
CA ARG A 581 -27.49 -15.64 2.49
C ARG A 581 -27.89 -14.26 1.97
N TYR A 582 -28.79 -14.23 0.99
CA TYR A 582 -29.31 -12.99 0.42
C TYR A 582 -30.81 -12.87 0.67
N ALA A 583 -31.34 -11.66 0.51
CA ALA A 583 -32.78 -11.45 0.52
C ALA A 583 -33.46 -12.31 -0.57
N ARG A 584 -34.49 -13.05 -0.18
CA ARG A 584 -35.21 -14.00 -1.05
C ARG A 584 -36.34 -13.36 -1.88
N SER A 585 -36.50 -12.04 -1.78
CA SER A 585 -37.51 -11.26 -2.51
C SER A 585 -36.89 -10.07 -3.23
N LEU A 586 -37.46 -9.68 -4.37
CA LEU A 586 -36.99 -8.54 -5.15
C LEU A 586 -37.03 -7.20 -4.37
N PRO A 587 -38.10 -6.87 -3.62
CA PRO A 587 -38.10 -5.67 -2.79
C PRO A 587 -37.01 -5.70 -1.71
N GLY A 588 -36.78 -6.88 -1.10
CA GLY A 588 -35.76 -7.05 -0.08
C GLY A 588 -34.35 -6.81 -0.61
N ILE A 589 -34.00 -7.41 -1.75
CA ILE A 589 -32.66 -7.25 -2.34
C ILE A 589 -32.45 -5.84 -2.91
N ALA A 590 -33.48 -5.23 -3.50
CA ALA A 590 -33.41 -3.85 -3.96
C ALA A 590 -33.19 -2.87 -2.79
N TRP A 591 -33.88 -3.07 -1.66
CA TRP A 591 -33.68 -2.27 -0.46
C TRP A 591 -32.27 -2.43 0.13
N ASP A 592 -31.75 -3.66 0.16
CA ASP A 592 -30.38 -3.88 0.63
C ASP A 592 -29.34 -3.16 -0.25
N ILE A 593 -29.50 -3.28 -1.57
CA ILE A 593 -28.61 -2.62 -2.54
C ILE A 593 -28.74 -1.10 -2.46
N PHE A 594 -29.94 -0.54 -2.26
CA PHE A 594 -30.12 0.88 -1.97
C PHE A 594 -29.35 1.33 -0.73
N LYS A 595 -29.45 0.59 0.38
CA LYS A 595 -28.69 0.89 1.61
C LYS A 595 -27.18 0.80 1.39
N ARG A 596 -26.71 -0.11 0.53
CA ARG A 596 -25.28 -0.24 0.17
C ARG A 596 -24.82 0.90 -0.74
N GLY A 597 -25.63 1.31 -1.72
CA GLY A 597 -25.39 2.49 -2.55
C GLY A 597 -25.24 3.76 -1.72
N ARG A 598 -26.13 3.97 -0.72
CA ARG A 598 -26.01 5.08 0.24
C ARG A 598 -24.69 5.10 1.01
N ARG A 599 -24.16 3.93 1.38
CA ARG A 599 -22.89 3.83 2.11
C ARG A 599 -21.71 4.15 1.21
N ARG A 600 -21.66 3.56 0.02
CA ARG A 600 -20.57 3.74 -0.95
C ARG A 600 -20.38 5.19 -1.38
N ALA A 601 -21.47 5.95 -1.48
CA ALA A 601 -21.39 7.37 -1.83
C ALA A 601 -20.58 8.20 -0.81
N ALA A 602 -20.54 7.84 0.47
CA ALA A 602 -19.69 8.56 1.43
C ALA A 602 -18.21 8.45 1.03
N ASP A 603 -17.78 7.27 0.59
CA ASP A 603 -16.40 6.98 0.22
C ASP A 603 -16.07 7.52 -1.20
N GLU A 604 -16.97 7.29 -2.17
CA GLU A 604 -16.76 7.69 -3.56
C GLU A 604 -16.88 9.20 -3.77
N PHE A 605 -17.84 9.88 -3.14
CA PHE A 605 -18.02 11.33 -3.37
C PHE A 605 -16.95 12.18 -2.69
N ALA A 606 -16.30 11.71 -1.62
CA ALA A 606 -15.15 12.39 -1.05
C ALA A 606 -14.02 12.56 -2.10
N SER A 607 -13.77 11.52 -2.90
CA SER A 607 -12.80 11.58 -4.01
C SER A 607 -13.24 12.48 -5.17
N ILE A 608 -14.53 12.51 -5.49
CA ILE A 608 -15.09 13.33 -6.58
C ILE A 608 -15.18 14.81 -6.20
N GLN A 609 -15.26 15.15 -4.90
CA GLN A 609 -15.21 16.55 -4.47
C GLN A 609 -13.81 17.15 -4.58
N ALA A 610 -12.75 16.34 -4.49
CA ALA A 610 -11.37 16.78 -4.64
C ALA A 610 -10.99 17.19 -6.08
N THR A 611 -11.71 16.69 -7.10
CA THR A 611 -11.30 16.83 -8.51
C THR A 611 -12.07 17.87 -9.33
N GLY A 612 -12.92 18.70 -8.70
CA GLY A 612 -13.48 19.93 -9.31
C GLY A 612 -14.41 19.82 -10.54
N LYS A 613 -14.47 18.70 -11.27
CA LYS A 613 -15.21 18.56 -12.56
C LYS A 613 -16.42 17.61 -12.47
N GLU A 614 -17.40 17.83 -13.35
CA GLU A 614 -18.80 17.39 -13.26
C GLU A 614 -19.06 15.91 -12.87
N ARG A 615 -19.92 15.74 -11.86
CA ARG A 615 -20.07 14.50 -11.08
C ARG A 615 -21.06 13.49 -11.67
N TRP A 616 -22.02 13.95 -12.46
CA TRP A 616 -23.13 13.13 -12.96
C TRP A 616 -22.75 12.19 -14.12
N PRO A 617 -21.94 12.62 -15.12
CA PRO A 617 -21.46 11.73 -16.17
C PRO A 617 -20.62 10.56 -15.62
N GLU A 618 -19.75 10.81 -14.63
CA GLU A 618 -18.91 9.77 -14.02
C GLU A 618 -19.74 8.75 -13.22
N LEU A 619 -20.76 9.19 -12.47
CA LEU A 619 -21.69 8.28 -11.78
C LEU A 619 -22.45 7.39 -12.78
N LYS A 620 -22.94 7.99 -13.87
CA LYS A 620 -23.60 7.24 -14.96
C LYS A 620 -22.65 6.23 -15.59
N ARG A 621 -21.39 6.61 -15.82
CA ARG A 621 -20.33 5.74 -16.35
C ARG A 621 -20.06 4.56 -15.41
N ARG A 622 -19.82 4.80 -14.13
CA ARG A 622 -19.59 3.74 -13.12
C ARG A 622 -20.76 2.80 -12.98
N ARG A 623 -21.99 3.32 -12.91
CA ARG A 623 -23.21 2.52 -12.94
C ARG A 623 -23.25 1.65 -14.21
N ARG A 624 -23.01 2.24 -15.38
CA ARG A 624 -23.04 1.52 -16.67
C ARG A 624 -22.03 0.37 -16.67
N ILE A 625 -20.81 0.62 -16.21
CA ILE A 625 -19.76 -0.42 -16.09
C ILE A 625 -20.23 -1.55 -15.17
N ARG A 626 -20.64 -1.24 -13.94
CA ARG A 626 -21.10 -2.27 -12.98
C ARG A 626 -22.31 -3.05 -13.50
N HIS A 627 -23.28 -2.34 -14.08
CA HIS A 627 -24.46 -2.94 -14.69
C HIS A 627 -24.09 -3.89 -15.84
N MET A 628 -23.20 -3.46 -16.73
CA MET A 628 -22.72 -4.27 -17.85
C MET A 628 -21.96 -5.50 -17.36
N ASN A 629 -21.08 -5.36 -16.37
CA ASN A 629 -20.32 -6.48 -15.80
C ASN A 629 -21.24 -7.51 -15.13
N SER A 630 -22.18 -7.06 -14.29
CA SER A 630 -23.17 -7.97 -13.68
C SER A 630 -24.05 -8.65 -14.72
N ARG A 631 -24.45 -7.94 -15.80
CA ARG A 631 -25.19 -8.56 -16.91
C ARG A 631 -24.35 -9.59 -17.65
N ARG A 632 -23.09 -9.28 -17.97
CA ARG A 632 -22.16 -10.21 -18.61
C ARG A 632 -21.99 -11.48 -17.77
N GLN A 633 -21.80 -11.33 -16.46
CA GLN A 633 -21.66 -12.48 -15.57
C GLN A 633 -22.94 -13.32 -15.47
N SER A 634 -24.13 -12.71 -15.54
CA SER A 634 -25.38 -13.47 -15.51
C SER A 634 -25.52 -14.50 -16.63
N PHE A 635 -24.75 -14.40 -17.72
CA PHE A 635 -24.69 -15.41 -18.78
C PHE A 635 -23.82 -16.62 -18.40
N ARG A 636 -22.90 -16.46 -17.44
CA ARG A 636 -21.91 -17.46 -17.00
C ARG A 636 -22.37 -18.23 -15.75
N MET A 637 -23.64 -18.14 -15.37
CA MET A 637 -24.21 -18.87 -14.24
C MET A 637 -24.37 -20.37 -14.59
N ALA A 638 -23.38 -21.19 -14.21
CA ALA A 638 -23.43 -22.63 -14.35
C ALA A 638 -24.65 -23.21 -13.60
N GLY A 639 -25.30 -24.22 -14.17
CA GLY A 639 -26.47 -24.88 -13.56
C GLY A 639 -27.76 -24.05 -13.52
N VAL A 640 -27.79 -22.84 -14.10
CA VAL A 640 -28.98 -21.97 -14.12
C VAL A 640 -29.63 -21.95 -15.50
N GLY A 641 -30.87 -22.45 -15.61
CA GLY A 641 -31.63 -22.49 -16.87
C GLY A 641 -31.91 -21.12 -17.49
N ARG A 642 -32.04 -21.07 -18.84
CA ARG A 642 -32.16 -19.83 -19.64
C ARG A 642 -33.27 -18.87 -19.17
N LEU A 643 -34.44 -19.41 -18.79
CA LEU A 643 -35.56 -18.62 -18.27
C LEU A 643 -35.17 -17.88 -16.97
N LYS A 644 -34.51 -18.57 -16.05
CA LYS A 644 -34.05 -17.99 -14.79
C LYS A 644 -32.97 -16.94 -15.02
N GLN A 645 -32.03 -17.18 -15.94
CA GLN A 645 -31.05 -16.17 -16.34
C GLN A 645 -31.73 -14.90 -16.88
N MET A 646 -32.80 -15.05 -17.68
CA MET A 646 -33.57 -13.90 -18.18
C MET A 646 -34.22 -13.11 -17.03
N VAL A 647 -34.84 -13.79 -16.06
CA VAL A 647 -35.42 -13.16 -14.87
C VAL A 647 -34.36 -12.40 -14.08
N VAL A 648 -33.20 -13.02 -13.80
CA VAL A 648 -32.07 -12.36 -13.12
C VAL A 648 -31.63 -11.12 -13.90
N ARG A 649 -31.53 -11.18 -15.23
CA ARG A 649 -31.17 -10.01 -16.06
C ARG A 649 -32.16 -8.85 -15.95
N GLN A 650 -33.45 -9.11 -15.76
CA GLN A 650 -34.43 -8.05 -15.50
C GLN A 650 -34.28 -7.49 -14.08
N MET A 651 -34.08 -8.36 -13.09
CA MET A 651 -33.81 -7.93 -11.71
C MET A 651 -32.53 -7.09 -11.58
N ILE A 652 -31.48 -7.38 -12.37
CA ILE A 652 -30.25 -6.57 -12.42
C ILE A 652 -30.55 -5.10 -12.77
N ARG A 653 -31.55 -4.84 -13.64
CA ARG A 653 -31.97 -3.46 -13.96
C ARG A 653 -32.55 -2.76 -12.73
N VAL A 654 -33.43 -3.45 -12.01
CA VAL A 654 -34.08 -2.93 -10.79
C VAL A 654 -33.05 -2.62 -9.72
N VAL A 655 -32.17 -3.58 -9.39
CA VAL A 655 -31.16 -3.36 -8.36
C VAL A 655 -30.11 -2.33 -8.75
N SER A 656 -29.78 -2.22 -10.05
CA SER A 656 -28.90 -1.17 -10.55
C SER A 656 -29.50 0.23 -10.36
N TRP A 657 -30.81 0.39 -10.49
CA TRP A 657 -31.48 1.65 -10.19
C TRP A 657 -31.59 1.90 -8.69
N ALA A 658 -31.84 0.87 -7.89
CA ALA A 658 -31.84 0.98 -6.43
C ALA A 658 -30.47 1.46 -5.90
N ASP A 659 -29.37 0.94 -6.46
CA ASP A 659 -28.01 1.36 -6.14
C ASP A 659 -27.79 2.86 -6.44
N VAL A 660 -28.20 3.31 -7.62
CA VAL A 660 -28.11 4.72 -8.04
C VAL A 660 -28.96 5.63 -7.17
N ALA A 661 -30.19 5.22 -6.85
CA ALA A 661 -31.05 5.97 -5.94
C ALA A 661 -30.39 6.10 -4.56
N GLY A 662 -29.71 5.05 -4.09
CA GLY A 662 -28.92 5.09 -2.88
C GLY A 662 -27.76 6.08 -2.95
N LEU A 663 -26.97 6.03 -4.04
CA LEU A 663 -25.87 6.96 -4.28
C LEU A 663 -26.35 8.42 -4.32
N LEU A 664 -27.44 8.70 -5.05
CA LEU A 664 -28.04 10.04 -5.17
C LEU A 664 -28.56 10.57 -3.83
N SER A 665 -29.19 9.72 -3.04
CA SER A 665 -29.67 10.07 -1.70
C SER A 665 -28.53 10.54 -0.79
N ALA A 666 -27.37 9.89 -0.87
CA ALA A 666 -26.19 10.26 -0.10
C ALA A 666 -25.45 11.48 -0.68
N ALA A 667 -25.38 11.62 -2.01
CA ALA A 667 -24.71 12.74 -2.68
C ALA A 667 -25.20 14.11 -2.21
N ARG A 668 -26.52 14.26 -1.97
CA ARG A 668 -27.10 15.49 -1.42
C ARG A 668 -26.53 15.83 -0.04
N LYS A 669 -26.45 14.83 0.84
CA LYS A 669 -25.89 14.99 2.20
C LYS A 669 -24.41 15.36 2.15
N THR A 670 -23.63 14.72 1.28
CA THR A 670 -22.21 15.03 1.10
C THR A 670 -21.99 16.44 0.56
N ARG A 671 -22.90 16.95 -0.29
CA ARG A 671 -22.85 18.34 -0.76
C ARG A 671 -23.08 19.32 0.39
N THR A 672 -24.14 19.14 1.16
CA THR A 672 -24.45 19.99 2.32
C THR A 672 -23.31 19.95 3.33
N ALA A 673 -22.78 18.76 3.63
CA ALA A 673 -21.62 18.61 4.50
C ALA A 673 -20.38 19.33 3.96
N GLY A 674 -20.13 19.27 2.64
CA GLY A 674 -19.03 20.00 2.01
C GLY A 674 -19.17 21.53 2.12
N GLN A 675 -20.38 22.06 1.98
CA GLN A 675 -20.67 23.48 2.16
C GLN A 675 -20.46 23.94 3.60
N LEU A 676 -20.95 23.15 4.57
CA LEU A 676 -20.74 23.41 6.00
C LEU A 676 -19.25 23.37 6.37
N ALA A 677 -18.51 22.40 5.85
CA ALA A 677 -17.05 22.31 6.04
C ALA A 677 -16.32 23.53 5.47
N ALA A 678 -16.67 24.00 4.27
CA ALA A 678 -16.09 25.20 3.69
C ALA A 678 -16.42 26.47 4.50
N GLN A 679 -17.65 26.58 5.01
CA GLN A 679 -18.05 27.67 5.90
C GLN A 679 -17.26 27.65 7.21
N ALA A 680 -17.06 26.47 7.81
CA ALA A 680 -16.25 26.32 9.02
C ALA A 680 -14.81 26.81 8.80
N GLU A 681 -14.21 26.45 7.67
CA GLU A 681 -12.84 26.85 7.30
C GLU A 681 -12.69 28.37 7.14
N GLN A 682 -13.70 29.05 6.59
CA GLN A 682 -13.68 30.51 6.42
C GLN A 682 -13.74 31.29 7.74
N ILE A 683 -14.33 30.72 8.79
CA ILE A 683 -14.57 31.43 10.05
C ILE A 683 -13.72 30.90 11.21
N VAL A 684 -13.00 29.78 11.07
CA VAL A 684 -12.31 29.10 12.18
C VAL A 684 -11.36 30.00 12.97
N ASP A 685 -10.68 30.94 12.32
CA ASP A 685 -9.73 31.84 13.00
C ASP A 685 -10.43 33.00 13.73
N ARG A 686 -11.66 33.35 13.34
CA ARG A 686 -12.44 34.48 13.91
C ARG A 686 -13.50 34.01 14.91
N ASP A 687 -14.12 32.85 14.65
CA ASP A 687 -15.15 32.21 15.48
C ASP A 687 -14.95 30.67 15.49
N PRO A 688 -14.02 30.16 16.32
CA PRO A 688 -13.78 28.72 16.46
C PRO A 688 -15.01 27.94 16.91
N ALA A 689 -15.88 28.53 17.75
CA ALA A 689 -17.07 27.87 18.26
C ALA A 689 -18.14 27.73 17.16
N GLY A 690 -18.32 28.76 16.32
CA GLY A 690 -19.16 28.70 15.13
C GLY A 690 -18.64 27.71 14.11
N ALA A 691 -17.32 27.72 13.84
CA ALA A 691 -16.70 26.73 12.96
C ALA A 691 -16.96 25.30 13.45
N LEU A 692 -16.83 25.06 14.76
CA LEU A 692 -17.10 23.75 15.36
C LEU A 692 -18.54 23.29 15.10
N ARG A 693 -19.53 24.18 15.29
CA ARG A 693 -20.94 23.85 14.99
C ARG A 693 -21.14 23.41 13.54
N HIS A 694 -20.56 24.14 12.58
CA HIS A 694 -20.68 23.81 11.16
C HIS A 694 -20.03 22.46 10.83
N VAL A 695 -18.79 22.25 11.25
CA VAL A 695 -18.05 21.01 10.94
C VAL A 695 -18.63 19.79 11.68
N SER A 696 -19.12 19.96 12.91
CA SER A 696 -19.80 18.89 13.65
C SER A 696 -21.08 18.42 12.95
N GLU A 697 -21.83 19.32 12.34
CA GLU A 697 -23.00 18.97 11.51
C GLU A 697 -22.58 18.33 10.18
N ALA A 698 -21.55 18.85 9.50
CA ALA A 698 -21.00 18.23 8.29
C ALA A 698 -20.61 16.75 8.53
N ARG A 699 -19.92 16.52 9.64
CA ARG A 699 -19.53 15.21 10.13
C ARG A 699 -20.73 14.35 10.54
N ARG A 700 -21.74 14.90 11.20
CA ARG A 700 -22.98 14.16 11.53
C ARG A 700 -23.68 13.66 10.26
N LEU A 701 -23.72 14.48 9.22
CA LEU A 701 -24.27 14.10 7.92
C LEU A 701 -23.45 13.01 7.23
N CYS A 702 -22.12 13.07 7.39
CA CYS A 702 -21.16 12.20 6.71
C CYS A 702 -20.12 11.61 7.70
N PRO A 703 -20.53 10.70 8.61
CA PRO A 703 -19.72 10.29 9.75
C PRO A 703 -18.49 9.44 9.42
N GLN A 704 -18.43 8.90 8.20
CA GLN A 704 -17.37 8.02 7.71
C GLN A 704 -16.46 8.72 6.69
N VAL A 705 -16.63 10.03 6.48
CA VAL A 705 -15.76 10.81 5.58
C VAL A 705 -14.60 11.38 6.41
N PRO A 706 -13.35 10.92 6.18
CA PRO A 706 -12.24 11.26 7.07
C PRO A 706 -11.94 12.77 7.14
N ARG A 707 -12.03 13.49 6.01
CA ARG A 707 -11.70 14.92 5.97
C ARG A 707 -12.54 15.77 6.94
N PHE A 708 -13.83 15.46 7.09
CA PHE A 708 -14.72 16.22 7.98
C PHE A 708 -14.43 15.92 9.45
N ARG A 709 -13.97 14.69 9.73
CA ARG A 709 -13.55 14.27 11.06
C ARG A 709 -12.25 14.95 11.44
N LEU A 710 -11.26 14.92 10.55
CA LEU A 710 -9.99 15.61 10.77
C LEU A 710 -10.18 17.11 10.93
N GLN A 711 -11.05 17.73 10.12
CA GLN A 711 -11.38 19.15 10.26
C GLN A 711 -12.06 19.45 11.61
N GLU A 712 -13.04 18.65 12.05
CA GLU A 712 -13.65 18.80 13.39
C GLU A 712 -12.58 18.72 14.48
N THR A 713 -11.71 17.72 14.42
CA THR A 713 -10.64 17.53 15.40
C THR A 713 -9.67 18.72 15.45
N ARG A 714 -9.25 19.24 14.29
CA ARG A 714 -8.41 20.45 14.22
C ARG A 714 -9.14 21.69 14.76
N THR A 715 -10.45 21.80 14.53
CA THR A 715 -11.26 22.89 15.10
C THR A 715 -11.45 22.73 16.61
N LEU A 716 -11.57 21.50 17.13
CA LEU A 716 -11.60 21.20 18.57
C LEU A 716 -10.29 21.61 19.26
N ALA A 717 -9.14 21.35 18.62
CA ALA A 717 -7.83 21.74 19.13
C ALA A 717 -7.64 23.26 19.27
N ARG A 718 -8.42 24.06 18.51
CA ARG A 718 -8.36 25.53 18.50
C ARG A 718 -9.39 26.21 19.41
N GLN A 719 -10.19 25.46 20.17
CA GLN A 719 -11.21 26.06 21.04
C GLN A 719 -10.60 26.88 22.17
N VAL A 720 -11.31 27.94 22.55
CA VAL A 720 -10.99 28.78 23.71
C VAL A 720 -12.23 28.84 24.61
N PRO A 721 -12.18 28.32 25.86
CA PRO A 721 -11.04 27.65 26.49
C PRO A 721 -10.66 26.31 25.80
N PRO A 722 -9.42 25.83 25.98
CA PRO A 722 -8.96 24.57 25.38
C PRO A 722 -9.85 23.39 25.76
N CYS A 723 -10.10 22.49 24.81
CA CYS A 723 -10.86 21.27 25.08
C CYS A 723 -10.08 20.32 26.02
N PRO A 724 -10.80 19.48 26.80
CA PRO A 724 -10.17 18.44 27.61
C PRO A 724 -9.34 17.49 26.74
N THR A 725 -8.20 17.06 27.27
CA THR A 725 -7.27 16.15 26.58
C THR A 725 -7.95 14.87 26.11
N GLU A 726 -8.79 14.28 26.96
CA GLU A 726 -9.46 13.02 26.64
C GLU A 726 -10.35 13.16 25.40
N THR A 727 -11.13 14.25 25.31
CA THR A 727 -11.95 14.56 24.13
C THR A 727 -11.10 14.73 22.89
N LEU A 728 -9.94 15.40 23.01
CA LEU A 728 -9.03 15.62 21.89
C LEU A 728 -8.40 14.31 21.40
N VAL A 729 -7.92 13.48 22.32
CA VAL A 729 -7.35 12.16 22.04
C VAL A 729 -8.38 11.28 21.34
N GLU A 730 -9.61 11.20 21.86
CA GLU A 730 -10.68 10.41 21.24
C GLU A 730 -10.97 10.90 19.80
N ALA A 731 -11.10 12.22 19.61
CA ALA A 731 -11.38 12.80 18.30
C ALA A 731 -10.27 12.48 17.28
N TYR A 732 -9.00 12.57 17.67
CA TYR A 732 -7.87 12.20 16.81
C TYR A 732 -7.78 10.68 16.57
N GLN A 733 -8.03 9.84 17.57
CA GLN A 733 -8.04 8.37 17.41
C GLN A 733 -9.10 7.93 16.40
N VAL A 734 -10.32 8.51 16.48
CA VAL A 734 -11.38 8.25 15.51
C VAL A 734 -10.95 8.72 14.12
N ALA A 735 -10.35 9.91 13.99
CA ALA A 735 -9.88 10.42 12.70
C ALA A 735 -8.81 9.52 12.08
N ALA A 736 -7.79 9.12 12.84
CA ALA A 736 -6.74 8.19 12.41
C ALA A 736 -7.32 6.82 12.04
N GLY A 737 -8.28 6.31 12.81
CA GLY A 737 -8.97 5.06 12.52
C GLY A 737 -9.73 5.05 11.20
N LEU A 738 -10.20 6.19 10.71
CA LEU A 738 -10.87 6.27 9.40
C LEU A 738 -9.87 6.25 8.23
N VAL A 739 -8.58 6.48 8.47
CA VAL A 739 -7.52 6.41 7.46
C VAL A 739 -6.35 5.59 8.00
N PRO A 740 -6.52 4.27 8.22
CA PRO A 740 -5.58 3.46 9.00
C PRO A 740 -4.19 3.24 8.36
N ASN A 741 -3.92 3.84 7.20
CA ASN A 741 -2.62 3.80 6.50
C ASN A 741 -1.97 5.20 6.42
N ASP A 742 -2.58 6.21 7.06
CA ASP A 742 -2.12 7.59 7.06
C ASP A 742 -1.83 8.03 8.51
N PRO A 743 -0.57 8.27 8.87
CA PRO A 743 -0.21 8.66 10.23
C PRO A 743 -0.44 10.15 10.53
N THR A 744 -0.84 10.99 9.57
CA THR A 744 -0.90 12.46 9.73
C THR A 744 -1.70 12.89 10.96
N ALA A 745 -2.91 12.36 11.14
CA ALA A 745 -3.74 12.69 12.30
C ALA A 745 -3.08 12.28 13.64
N ALA A 746 -2.35 11.17 13.67
CA ALA A 746 -1.67 10.72 14.87
C ALA A 746 -0.44 11.61 15.19
N ILE A 747 0.31 12.01 14.17
CA ILE A 747 1.45 12.93 14.31
C ILE A 747 0.98 14.28 14.87
N GLU A 748 -0.11 14.83 14.33
CA GLU A 748 -0.73 16.06 14.83
C GLU A 748 -1.14 15.93 16.31
N LEU A 749 -1.73 14.80 16.70
CA LEU A 749 -2.08 14.53 18.10
C LEU A 749 -0.84 14.51 19.01
N TYR A 750 0.22 13.80 18.63
CA TYR A 750 1.44 13.73 19.45
C TYR A 750 2.03 15.12 19.66
N GLN A 751 2.12 15.92 18.60
CA GLN A 751 2.63 17.28 18.71
C GLN A 751 1.77 18.13 19.65
N HIS A 752 0.44 18.09 19.52
CA HIS A 752 -0.46 18.84 20.40
C HIS A 752 -0.33 18.43 21.88
N LEU A 753 -0.18 17.15 22.17
CA LEU A 753 0.01 16.68 23.54
C LEU A 753 1.36 17.15 24.10
N LEU A 754 2.43 17.14 23.30
CA LEU A 754 3.73 17.66 23.70
C LEU A 754 3.69 19.18 23.95
N ASP A 755 3.04 19.94 23.07
CA ASP A 755 2.87 21.40 23.22
C ASP A 755 2.10 21.77 24.50
N ARG A 756 1.20 20.88 24.95
CA ARG A 756 0.45 21.01 26.21
C ARG A 756 1.20 20.49 27.44
N SER A 757 2.46 20.07 27.30
CA SER A 757 3.25 19.45 28.38
C SER A 757 2.67 18.12 28.89
N GLU A 758 1.93 17.39 28.05
CA GLU A 758 1.26 16.12 28.36
C GLU A 758 2.01 14.93 27.75
N ALA A 759 3.33 14.92 27.88
CA ALA A 759 4.21 13.95 27.22
C ALA A 759 3.97 12.49 27.69
N ALA A 760 3.54 12.25 28.93
CA ALA A 760 3.16 10.90 29.38
C ALA A 760 1.93 10.36 28.65
N THR A 761 0.94 11.23 28.40
CA THR A 761 -0.24 10.89 27.58
C THR A 761 0.17 10.66 26.14
N ALA A 762 1.05 11.50 25.59
CA ALA A 762 1.59 11.33 24.24
C ALA A 762 2.28 9.97 24.08
N LEU A 763 3.10 9.57 25.06
CA LEU A 763 3.75 8.25 25.07
C LEU A 763 2.73 7.12 25.07
N SER A 764 1.79 7.12 26.01
CA SER A 764 0.76 6.07 26.13
C SER A 764 -0.06 5.92 24.83
N VAL A 765 -0.48 7.03 24.23
CA VAL A 765 -1.23 7.02 22.96
C VAL A 765 -0.34 6.55 21.81
N ALA A 766 0.94 6.94 21.78
CA ALA A 766 1.87 6.50 20.75
C ALA A 766 2.19 5.00 20.83
N GLU A 767 2.41 4.46 22.03
CA GLU A 767 2.58 3.01 22.25
C GLU A 767 1.33 2.25 21.78
N ARG A 768 0.13 2.72 22.17
CA ARG A 768 -1.12 2.10 21.73
C ARG A 768 -1.25 2.11 20.22
N ASN A 769 -1.03 3.24 19.56
CA ASN A 769 -1.14 3.33 18.10
C ASN A 769 -0.08 2.47 17.40
N TRP A 770 1.13 2.37 17.95
CA TRP A 770 2.16 1.48 17.44
C TRP A 770 1.74 0.01 17.50
N GLN A 771 1.11 -0.43 18.59
CA GLN A 771 0.58 -1.80 18.69
C GLN A 771 -0.49 -2.09 17.64
N MET A 772 -1.32 -1.08 17.31
CA MET A 772 -2.39 -1.22 16.32
C MET A 772 -1.89 -1.13 14.87
N ALA A 773 -0.79 -0.42 14.63
CA ALA A 773 -0.23 -0.18 13.30
C ALA A 773 1.33 -0.14 13.32
N PRO A 774 2.01 -1.24 13.66
CA PRO A 774 3.47 -1.28 13.81
C PRO A 774 4.24 -1.12 12.50
N HIS A 775 3.56 -1.15 11.35
CA HIS A 775 4.16 -0.84 10.05
C HIS A 775 4.35 0.67 9.82
N LEU A 776 3.72 1.53 10.63
CA LEU A 776 3.84 2.99 10.54
C LEU A 776 4.86 3.47 11.59
N SER A 777 6.12 3.65 11.17
CA SER A 777 7.21 4.11 12.05
C SER A 777 6.94 5.44 12.74
N ALA A 778 6.00 6.25 12.24
CA ALA A 778 5.56 7.49 12.87
C ALA A 778 5.08 7.29 14.32
N HIS A 779 4.43 6.17 14.65
CA HIS A 779 4.00 5.92 16.03
C HIS A 779 5.18 5.59 16.95
N ALA A 780 6.17 4.82 16.46
CA ALA A 780 7.40 4.59 17.21
C ALA A 780 8.20 5.89 17.40
N ILE A 781 8.30 6.72 16.36
CA ILE A 781 8.95 8.04 16.44
C ILE A 781 8.24 8.96 17.45
N GLY A 782 6.90 8.99 17.44
CA GLY A 782 6.10 9.73 18.43
C GLY A 782 6.33 9.25 19.85
N ALA A 783 6.36 7.93 20.06
CA ALA A 783 6.65 7.32 21.37
C ALA A 783 8.07 7.65 21.85
N ALA A 784 9.06 7.57 20.95
CA ALA A 784 10.43 7.94 21.25
C ALA A 784 10.57 9.40 21.67
N ARG A 785 9.95 10.34 20.94
CA ARG A 785 9.95 11.77 21.30
C ARG A 785 9.33 12.00 22.67
N ALA A 786 8.14 11.46 22.91
CA ALA A 786 7.45 11.60 24.18
C ALA A 786 8.24 11.02 25.36
N ALA A 787 8.85 9.84 25.16
CA ALA A 787 9.71 9.20 26.16
C ALA A 787 10.97 10.03 26.47
N MET A 788 11.61 10.62 25.45
CA MET A 788 12.74 11.54 25.66
C MET A 788 12.32 12.78 26.45
N THR A 789 11.16 13.36 26.16
CA THR A 789 10.63 14.54 26.88
C THR A 789 10.44 14.30 28.37
N ILE A 790 10.00 13.10 28.77
CA ILE A 790 9.84 12.72 30.19
C ILE A 790 11.08 12.05 30.80
N GLY A 791 12.17 11.90 30.03
CA GLY A 791 13.42 11.30 30.50
C GLY A 791 13.42 9.77 30.63
N SER A 792 12.46 9.06 30.00
CA SER A 792 12.45 7.58 29.96
C SER A 792 13.32 7.07 28.79
N TRP A 793 14.63 7.08 29.00
CA TRP A 793 15.62 6.80 27.95
C TRP A 793 15.62 5.34 27.45
N ASP A 794 15.25 4.41 28.31
CA ASP A 794 15.02 2.99 27.99
C ASP A 794 13.91 2.81 26.95
N ILE A 795 12.76 3.47 27.18
CA ILE A 795 11.62 3.48 26.27
C ILE A 795 11.95 4.25 24.99
N ALA A 796 12.64 5.38 25.11
CA ALA A 796 13.09 6.14 23.95
C ALA A 796 13.99 5.28 23.04
N ARG A 797 14.96 4.56 23.62
CA ARG A 797 15.84 3.65 22.88
C ARG A 797 15.07 2.51 22.21
N LEU A 798 14.16 1.85 22.93
CA LEU A 798 13.29 0.82 22.37
C LEU A 798 12.61 1.32 21.08
N TYR A 799 11.93 2.46 21.14
CA TYR A 799 11.14 2.93 20.02
C TYR A 799 11.95 3.54 18.88
N VAL A 800 13.12 4.13 19.16
CA VAL A 800 14.04 4.56 18.09
C VAL A 800 14.57 3.36 17.31
N GLU A 801 15.04 2.32 18.02
CA GLU A 801 15.53 1.10 17.37
C GLU A 801 14.41 0.41 16.56
N LEU A 802 13.19 0.33 17.11
CA LEU A 802 12.03 -0.19 16.38
C LEU A 802 11.68 0.64 15.13
N ALA A 803 11.81 1.97 15.19
CA ALA A 803 11.61 2.84 14.05
C ALA A 803 12.66 2.59 12.96
N LEU A 804 13.94 2.47 13.32
CA LEU A 804 15.03 2.17 12.38
C LEU A 804 14.89 0.78 11.73
N MET A 805 14.53 -0.24 12.51
CA MET A 805 14.29 -1.59 11.99
C MET A 805 13.09 -1.64 11.03
N THR A 806 12.07 -0.81 11.31
CA THR A 806 10.82 -0.82 10.52
C THR A 806 10.92 0.05 9.27
N SER A 807 11.54 1.22 9.38
CA SER A 807 11.62 2.21 8.31
C SER A 807 12.98 2.90 8.35
N PRO A 808 14.06 2.19 7.96
CA PRO A 808 15.40 2.78 7.97
C PRO A 808 15.55 3.96 7.00
N TRP A 809 14.59 4.17 6.10
CA TRP A 809 14.51 5.32 5.20
C TRP A 809 13.83 6.55 5.82
N ASN A 810 13.44 6.53 7.10
CA ASN A 810 12.84 7.68 7.75
C ASN A 810 13.92 8.55 8.42
N PRO A 811 14.17 9.79 7.96
CA PRO A 811 15.24 10.64 8.47
C PRO A 811 15.08 10.99 9.95
N GLU A 812 13.84 11.13 10.43
CA GLU A 812 13.55 11.52 11.80
C GLU A 812 13.94 10.44 12.82
N GLY A 813 13.81 9.16 12.44
CA GLY A 813 14.29 8.03 13.25
C GLY A 813 15.80 8.08 13.46
N HIS A 814 16.56 8.43 12.41
CA HIS A 814 18.01 8.63 12.49
C HIS A 814 18.39 9.85 13.32
N SER A 815 17.67 10.98 13.19
CA SER A 815 17.91 12.15 14.05
C SER A 815 17.71 11.84 15.54
N LEU A 816 16.70 11.03 15.89
CA LEU A 816 16.48 10.57 17.25
C LEU A 816 17.58 9.61 17.74
N ALA A 817 18.02 8.68 16.89
CA ALA A 817 19.12 7.77 17.19
C ALA A 817 20.42 8.51 17.45
N ALA A 818 20.73 9.53 16.65
CA ALA A 818 21.90 10.38 16.87
C ALA A 818 21.90 11.00 18.28
N ARG A 819 20.76 11.51 18.75
CA ARG A 819 20.63 12.07 20.11
C ARG A 819 20.85 11.03 21.21
N LEU A 820 20.42 9.79 21.00
CA LEU A 820 20.65 8.70 21.96
C LEU A 820 22.13 8.32 22.03
N HIS A 821 22.79 8.21 20.87
CA HIS A 821 24.21 7.88 20.79
C HIS A 821 25.09 8.99 21.35
N GLU A 822 24.75 10.25 21.10
CA GLU A 822 25.39 11.42 21.74
C GLU A 822 25.30 11.34 23.26
N ARG A 823 24.12 10.97 23.78
CA ARG A 823 23.90 10.77 25.22
C ARG A 823 24.69 9.60 25.79
N SER A 824 24.84 8.50 25.06
CA SER A 824 25.62 7.33 25.51
C SER A 824 27.13 7.49 25.29
N GLY A 825 27.58 8.58 24.67
CA GLY A 825 28.99 8.84 24.37
C GLY A 825 29.52 8.12 23.11
N ASP A 826 28.64 7.53 22.30
CA ASP A 826 29.01 6.88 21.04
C ASP A 826 29.02 7.90 19.90
N LEU A 827 30.14 8.63 19.80
CA LEU A 827 30.29 9.71 18.81
C LEU A 827 30.33 9.21 17.37
N THR A 828 30.82 7.98 17.14
CA THR A 828 30.85 7.35 15.82
C THR A 828 29.43 7.06 15.35
N ALA A 829 28.63 6.35 16.16
CA ALA A 829 27.25 6.05 15.81
C ALA A 829 26.40 7.33 15.69
N MET A 830 26.64 8.33 16.55
CA MET A 830 26.00 9.65 16.44
C MET A 830 26.25 10.29 15.07
N LYS A 831 27.52 10.33 14.62
CA LYS A 831 27.89 10.93 13.33
C LYS A 831 27.21 10.21 12.17
N LEU A 832 27.28 8.88 12.12
CA LEU A 832 26.64 8.06 11.08
C LEU A 832 25.12 8.30 11.00
N ARG A 833 24.45 8.42 12.16
CA ARG A 833 23.01 8.72 12.21
C ARG A 833 22.68 10.15 11.78
N ARG A 834 23.52 11.15 12.09
CA ARG A 834 23.33 12.52 11.57
C ARG A 834 23.49 12.58 10.06
N GLU A 835 24.50 11.90 9.51
CA GLU A 835 24.73 11.82 8.07
C GLU A 835 23.57 11.11 7.36
N ALA A 836 23.12 9.97 7.88
CA ALA A 836 21.96 9.26 7.34
C ALA A 836 20.68 10.10 7.39
N ALA A 837 20.43 10.82 8.49
CA ALA A 837 19.28 11.72 8.60
C ALA A 837 19.32 12.83 7.53
N LEU A 838 20.47 13.49 7.36
CA LEU A 838 20.64 14.54 6.36
C LEU A 838 20.50 13.99 4.93
N GLY A 839 21.18 12.89 4.63
CA GLY A 839 21.15 12.26 3.31
C GLY A 839 19.76 11.75 2.90
N LEU A 840 18.92 11.35 3.86
CA LEU A 840 17.52 10.99 3.62
C LEU A 840 16.58 12.21 3.57
N ALA A 841 16.88 13.30 4.30
CA ALA A 841 16.04 14.50 4.35
C ALA A 841 16.13 15.35 3.08
N ILE A 842 17.36 15.60 2.58
CA ILE A 842 17.61 16.36 1.33
C ILE A 842 16.77 15.83 0.17
N LYS A 843 16.52 14.52 0.16
CA LYS A 843 15.88 13.80 -0.94
C LYS A 843 14.39 13.55 -0.74
N ALA A 844 13.83 13.97 0.40
CA ALA A 844 12.39 14.02 0.60
C ALA A 844 11.79 15.34 0.10
N GLU A 845 12.62 16.40 0.00
CA GLU A 845 12.24 17.74 -0.46
C GLU A 845 12.50 17.97 -1.96
N ALA A 846 13.46 17.26 -2.55
CA ALA A 846 13.74 17.20 -3.99
C ALA A 846 12.83 16.16 -4.70
#